data_AF-A0AA95I0C5-F1
#
_entry.id   AF-A0AA95I0C5-F1
#
_cell.length_a   1.000
_cell.length_b   1.000
_cell.length_c   1.000
_cell.angle_alpha   90.00
_cell.angle_beta   90.00
_cell.angle_gamma   90.00
#
_symmetry.space_group_name_H-M   'P 1'
#
loop_
_entity.id
_entity.type
_entity.pdbx_description
1 polymer ?
#
loop_
_entity_poly.entity_id
_entity_poly.type
_entity_poly.pdbx_seq_one_letter_code
_entity_poly.pdbx_strand_id
1 'polypeptide(L)'
;MTFEEQLINKSYFETYMDSGNRTHPVQVLGELYLAEQKNDMPDLANIRFAQGEVYFHHKDYEAAIFKWENITNELEPWAKKNMGDAFLELGLLTSAEELFLSIETESDVLKIESGLQLLSLYIEQGKLDQAVAVIKKAVALDPDYPGVTEIARSFFEEQNDWGNAVELAVNEGIRTGSAKWFDILTQYVEQGRTAQFAPNYFNEALSVLFQVDRSRFEQLAVSLWQSYRNESTYMAWLREFNQLFSGMDGNRRDGWTELSAVYQESYFELINGDMLIKEISPLIPELLTNWLKITSPVNSLVAASSIIAWNEVFPGSITASAIHDAETLVLNSNEYHDGYKDSMMLFESIIKWAEEHGIEVGNKIKWMVQELHESNVHNMLVAGVSGNGKSSFVNTVVGEKLLTAPTAAVIRFMDQENPAAHEITDTEIRQITDIEDFKEAAGVSRKNHKNETIIDFKADFPFLRDHDLALIDTPGVNRNNYDRHPLYNYLRFADSLLFVLNASDPFTEREREILGKISEFFPDLNIHFLLNKIDVIYGQQEAAEVFDQAWAEVSQYYPDAKMFAFSSNYDNAQQLKDFSNFIKTTRNAVDLDQERTAKLQFFVRRAITYLLDKRVELENNHMESISWNEEMVSKLNGAINQLGDIEEEKSRSIQKSFRKIKDETRAEIIEKVPELLRSCSDLVTEDSDFGKIHSEMDQEMNKRIEEYLEKTVLPKFHSDLNDWIQFSKDEFDQSQNYLDEMAEGFNSMYGEERISLDCDFRVLDDWRRDADRMTNGVHYEKVNIMNRSTPQAFFLKSAGKLLGVLPQNNTMLYNRYKSYLETEDYYEIGVTIAKKFLQQFEIFEKSIERDVNLFFKQPFIVLEESVEEAKNEIEHGKNELEKLRVNPELYRDPLTLYEVKLRQSEWMTAAGRG
;
A
#
# COMPACT_ATOMS: atom_id res chain seq x y z
N MET A 1 53.61 -51.25 -29.39
CA MET A 1 53.25 -51.36 -27.96
C MET A 1 54.39 -50.75 -27.18
N THR A 2 54.12 -49.74 -26.36
CA THR A 2 55.12 -49.19 -25.44
C THR A 2 55.43 -50.21 -24.33
N PHE A 3 56.53 -50.03 -23.61
CA PHE A 3 56.86 -50.91 -22.49
C PHE A 3 55.78 -50.88 -21.39
N GLU A 4 55.24 -49.71 -21.07
CA GLU A 4 54.15 -49.59 -20.08
C GLU A 4 52.84 -50.22 -20.58
N GLU A 5 52.50 -50.09 -21.87
CA GLU A 5 51.35 -50.80 -22.44
C GLU A 5 51.48 -52.32 -22.33
N GLN A 6 52.69 -52.86 -22.41
CA GLN A 6 52.92 -54.29 -22.19
C GLN A 6 52.65 -54.68 -20.74
N LEU A 7 53.07 -53.85 -19.77
CA LEU A 7 52.86 -54.11 -18.35
C LEU A 7 51.38 -53.98 -17.95
N ILE A 8 50.66 -52.98 -18.47
CA ILE A 8 49.22 -52.78 -18.26
C ILE A 8 48.44 -54.01 -18.74
N ASN A 9 48.72 -54.47 -19.96
CA ASN A 9 48.02 -55.59 -20.60
C ASN A 9 48.52 -56.97 -20.14
N LYS A 10 49.48 -57.01 -19.22
CA LYS A 10 50.17 -58.25 -18.78
C LYS A 10 50.71 -59.05 -19.97
N SER A 11 51.32 -58.38 -20.94
CA SER A 11 51.88 -58.97 -22.16
C SER A 11 53.40 -58.80 -22.28
N TYR A 12 54.09 -58.45 -21.18
CA TYR A 12 55.55 -58.39 -21.15
C TYR A 12 56.20 -59.72 -21.55
N PHE A 13 55.57 -60.86 -21.27
CA PHE A 13 56.05 -62.17 -21.70
C PHE A 13 56.22 -62.31 -23.21
N GLU A 14 55.49 -61.53 -24.02
CA GLU A 14 55.60 -61.53 -25.48
C GLU A 14 56.98 -61.06 -25.96
N THR A 15 57.70 -60.28 -25.15
CA THR A 15 59.08 -59.86 -25.45
C THR A 15 60.05 -61.04 -25.58
N TYR A 16 59.71 -62.19 -25.00
CA TYR A 16 60.46 -63.44 -25.08
C TYR A 16 59.97 -64.37 -26.19
N MET A 17 58.96 -63.97 -26.97
CA MET A 17 58.37 -64.79 -28.03
C MET A 17 58.88 -64.37 -29.42
N ASP A 18 59.31 -65.33 -30.22
CA ASP A 18 59.69 -65.08 -31.62
C ASP A 18 58.44 -64.99 -32.52
N SER A 19 58.40 -63.97 -33.40
CA SER A 19 57.26 -63.59 -34.27
C SER A 19 56.91 -64.57 -35.41
N GLY A 20 57.22 -65.85 -35.24
CA GLY A 20 56.83 -66.94 -36.15
C GLY A 20 56.79 -68.33 -35.52
N ASN A 21 57.02 -68.45 -34.20
CA ASN A 21 57.14 -69.74 -33.52
C ASN A 21 55.83 -70.10 -32.78
N ARG A 22 55.35 -71.34 -32.91
CA ARG A 22 54.11 -71.82 -32.24
C ARG A 22 54.35 -72.41 -30.84
N THR A 23 55.53 -72.21 -30.28
CA THR A 23 55.92 -72.76 -28.98
C THR A 23 55.16 -72.05 -27.86
N HIS A 24 54.64 -72.82 -26.90
CA HIS A 24 53.85 -72.26 -25.81
C HIS A 24 54.72 -71.39 -24.89
N PRO A 25 54.26 -70.21 -24.43
CA PRO A 25 55.05 -69.29 -23.60
C PRO A 25 55.65 -69.92 -22.35
N VAL A 26 54.91 -70.83 -21.69
CA VAL A 26 55.40 -71.58 -20.51
C VAL A 26 56.68 -72.36 -20.81
N GLN A 27 56.77 -73.00 -21.99
CA GLN A 27 57.96 -73.77 -22.36
C GLN A 27 59.15 -72.84 -22.61
N VAL A 28 58.94 -71.78 -23.39
CA VAL A 28 59.99 -70.80 -23.71
C VAL A 28 60.55 -70.15 -22.45
N LEU A 29 59.68 -69.64 -21.58
CA LEU A 29 60.07 -69.01 -20.33
C LEU A 29 60.66 -70.00 -19.31
N GLY A 30 60.25 -71.28 -19.35
CA GLY A 30 60.81 -72.33 -18.51
C GLY A 30 62.24 -72.70 -18.89
N GLU A 31 62.51 -72.79 -20.20
CA GLU A 31 63.86 -73.02 -20.73
C GLU A 31 64.80 -71.83 -20.44
N LEU A 32 64.31 -70.60 -20.62
CA LEU A 32 65.04 -69.37 -20.26
C LEU A 32 65.34 -69.30 -18.77
N TYR A 33 64.36 -69.62 -17.92
CA TYR A 33 64.55 -69.68 -16.47
C TYR A 33 65.64 -70.69 -16.07
N LEU A 34 65.62 -71.89 -16.65
CA LEU A 34 66.62 -72.93 -16.37
C LEU A 34 68.03 -72.54 -16.88
N ALA A 35 68.09 -71.83 -18.01
CA ALA A 35 69.35 -71.32 -18.55
C ALA A 35 69.94 -70.24 -17.63
N GLU A 36 69.14 -69.26 -17.21
CA GLU A 36 69.56 -68.16 -16.34
C GLU A 36 70.00 -68.66 -14.96
N GLN A 37 69.31 -69.67 -14.40
CA GLN A 37 69.65 -70.25 -13.10
C GLN A 37 71.04 -70.92 -13.04
N LYS A 38 71.65 -71.22 -14.19
CA LYS A 38 73.01 -71.81 -14.26
C LYS A 38 74.13 -70.76 -14.18
N ASN A 39 73.80 -69.48 -14.20
CA ASN A 39 74.76 -68.38 -14.04
C ASN A 39 75.20 -68.24 -12.57
N ASP A 40 76.42 -67.74 -12.33
CA ASP A 40 76.98 -67.57 -10.98
C ASP A 40 76.18 -66.58 -10.11
N MET A 41 75.55 -65.58 -10.73
CA MET A 41 74.60 -64.65 -10.11
C MET A 41 73.36 -64.55 -11.02
N PRO A 42 72.34 -65.40 -10.81
CA PRO A 42 71.17 -65.43 -11.68
C PRO A 42 70.23 -64.25 -11.40
N ASP A 43 69.85 -63.49 -12.42
CA ASP A 43 68.79 -62.48 -12.35
C ASP A 43 67.50 -63.03 -12.98
N LEU A 44 66.63 -63.56 -12.12
CA LEU A 44 65.39 -64.20 -12.56
C LEU A 44 64.19 -63.25 -12.55
N ALA A 45 64.35 -61.99 -12.17
CA ALA A 45 63.23 -61.09 -11.89
C ALA A 45 62.35 -60.85 -13.13
N ASN A 46 62.94 -60.52 -14.27
CA ASN A 46 62.21 -60.28 -15.52
C ASN A 46 61.56 -61.55 -16.08
N ILE A 47 62.26 -62.70 -15.99
CA ILE A 47 61.72 -63.99 -16.44
C ILE A 47 60.55 -64.42 -15.54
N ARG A 48 60.65 -64.20 -14.22
CA ARG A 48 59.57 -64.47 -13.26
C ARG A 48 58.38 -63.54 -13.49
N PHE A 49 58.62 -62.27 -13.79
CA PHE A 49 57.55 -61.33 -14.13
C PHE A 49 56.71 -61.83 -15.30
N ALA A 50 57.38 -62.19 -16.41
CA ALA A 50 56.76 -62.77 -17.60
C ALA A 50 56.06 -64.12 -17.31
N GLN A 51 56.66 -64.99 -16.49
CA GLN A 51 56.01 -66.24 -16.09
C GLN A 51 54.71 -65.96 -15.32
N GLY A 52 54.72 -64.99 -14.40
CA GLY A 52 53.54 -64.60 -13.63
C GLY A 52 52.37 -64.14 -14.52
N GLU A 53 52.65 -63.32 -15.53
CA GLU A 53 51.63 -62.90 -16.51
C GLU A 53 51.02 -64.07 -17.27
N VAL A 54 51.84 -65.03 -17.71
CA VAL A 54 51.35 -66.23 -18.40
C VAL A 54 50.43 -67.05 -17.51
N TYR A 55 50.78 -67.26 -16.23
CA TYR A 55 49.92 -67.97 -15.29
C TYR A 55 48.63 -67.20 -15.00
N PHE A 56 48.70 -65.87 -14.88
CA PHE A 56 47.52 -65.01 -14.70
C PHE A 56 46.53 -65.15 -15.87
N HIS A 57 47.00 -65.12 -17.13
CA HIS A 57 46.15 -65.33 -18.31
C HIS A 57 45.51 -66.73 -18.36
N HIS A 58 46.12 -67.72 -17.72
CA HIS A 58 45.59 -69.07 -17.59
C HIS A 58 44.74 -69.28 -16.31
N LYS A 59 44.46 -68.20 -15.56
CA LYS A 59 43.68 -68.18 -14.31
C LYS A 59 44.30 -68.98 -13.16
N ASP A 60 45.60 -69.26 -13.23
CA ASP A 60 46.36 -69.84 -12.12
C ASP A 60 46.97 -68.70 -11.28
N TYR A 61 46.11 -68.01 -10.53
CA TYR A 61 46.47 -66.81 -9.78
C TYR A 61 47.45 -67.10 -8.64
N GLU A 62 47.39 -68.28 -8.01
CA GLU A 62 48.33 -68.70 -6.97
C GLU A 62 49.75 -68.83 -7.53
N ALA A 63 49.90 -69.49 -8.69
CA ALA A 63 51.17 -69.58 -9.37
C ALA A 63 51.66 -68.19 -9.82
N ALA A 64 50.77 -67.34 -10.33
CA ALA A 64 51.12 -65.97 -10.73
C ALA A 64 51.65 -65.13 -9.56
N ILE A 65 50.95 -65.14 -8.42
CA ILE A 65 51.34 -64.45 -7.19
C ILE A 65 52.70 -64.95 -6.69
N PHE A 66 52.91 -66.26 -6.64
CA PHE A 66 54.19 -66.86 -6.23
C PHE A 66 55.36 -66.43 -7.14
N LYS A 67 55.10 -66.19 -8.44
CA LYS A 67 56.13 -65.68 -9.34
C LYS A 67 56.44 -64.21 -9.06
N TRP A 68 55.42 -63.38 -8.84
CA TRP A 68 55.55 -61.95 -8.64
C TRP A 68 56.07 -61.54 -7.25
N GLU A 69 55.79 -62.30 -6.17
CA GLU A 69 56.26 -61.98 -4.81
C GLU A 69 57.80 -62.00 -4.66
N ASN A 70 58.49 -62.66 -5.60
CA ASN A 70 59.93 -62.85 -5.59
C ASN A 70 60.68 -61.83 -6.49
N ILE A 71 60.01 -60.76 -6.92
CA ILE A 71 60.56 -59.72 -7.80
C ILE A 71 61.08 -58.57 -6.96
N THR A 72 62.37 -58.27 -7.07
CA THR A 72 63.07 -57.25 -6.26
C THR A 72 63.84 -56.24 -7.12
N ASN A 73 63.55 -56.17 -8.42
CA ASN A 73 64.14 -55.20 -9.34
C ASN A 73 63.15 -54.06 -9.65
N GLU A 74 63.41 -53.25 -10.67
CA GLU A 74 62.56 -52.12 -11.07
C GLU A 74 61.11 -52.49 -11.40
N LEU A 75 60.80 -53.77 -11.65
CA LEU A 75 59.43 -54.26 -11.87
C LEU A 75 58.68 -54.58 -10.57
N GLU A 76 59.31 -54.49 -9.40
CA GLU A 76 58.66 -54.80 -8.10
C GLU A 76 57.33 -54.02 -7.92
N PRO A 77 57.23 -52.71 -8.19
CA PRO A 77 55.96 -51.99 -8.06
C PRO A 77 54.85 -52.53 -8.99
N TRP A 78 55.19 -52.89 -10.23
CA TRP A 78 54.25 -53.51 -11.18
C TRP A 78 53.88 -54.94 -10.77
N ALA A 79 54.82 -55.68 -10.16
CA ALA A 79 54.58 -57.01 -9.62
C ALA A 79 53.57 -56.96 -8.47
N LYS A 80 53.69 -55.96 -7.57
CA LYS A 80 52.71 -55.70 -6.49
C LYS A 80 51.32 -55.37 -7.04
N LYS A 81 51.23 -54.52 -8.08
CA LYS A 81 49.95 -54.24 -8.76
C LYS A 81 49.34 -55.50 -9.35
N ASN A 82 50.12 -56.30 -10.06
CA ASN A 82 49.68 -57.55 -10.68
C ASN A 82 49.26 -58.61 -9.64
N MET A 83 49.94 -58.70 -8.51
CA MET A 83 49.52 -59.52 -7.36
C MET A 83 48.20 -59.01 -6.77
N GLY A 84 48.01 -57.68 -6.68
CA GLY A 84 46.74 -57.08 -6.28
C GLY A 84 45.60 -57.48 -7.20
N ASP A 85 45.79 -57.37 -8.53
CA ASP A 85 44.82 -57.83 -9.54
C ASP A 85 44.49 -59.32 -9.35
N ALA A 86 45.49 -60.17 -9.07
CA ALA A 86 45.28 -61.60 -8.81
C ALA A 86 44.50 -61.87 -7.52
N PHE A 87 44.73 -61.07 -6.46
CA PHE A 87 43.92 -61.15 -5.25
C PHE A 87 42.47 -60.71 -5.47
N LEU A 88 42.21 -59.72 -6.34
CA LEU A 88 40.84 -59.35 -6.73
C LEU A 88 40.13 -60.52 -7.43
N GLU A 89 40.80 -61.18 -8.40
CA GLU A 89 40.24 -62.35 -9.10
C GLU A 89 39.97 -63.54 -8.16
N LEU A 90 40.70 -63.64 -7.04
CA LEU A 90 40.48 -64.63 -5.99
C LEU A 90 39.43 -64.21 -4.93
N GLY A 91 38.90 -62.98 -5.00
CA GLY A 91 37.97 -62.42 -4.01
C GLY A 91 38.63 -62.04 -2.68
N LEU A 92 39.96 -61.94 -2.62
CA LEU A 92 40.75 -61.58 -1.44
C LEU A 92 40.92 -60.06 -1.33
N LEU A 93 39.80 -59.36 -1.15
CA LEU A 93 39.70 -57.90 -1.26
C LEU A 93 40.64 -57.13 -0.31
N THR A 94 40.79 -57.56 0.94
CA THR A 94 41.68 -56.89 1.92
C THR A 94 43.15 -57.00 1.52
N SER A 95 43.58 -58.18 1.04
CA SER A 95 44.95 -58.39 0.59
C SER A 95 45.25 -57.62 -0.70
N ALA A 96 44.27 -57.47 -1.58
CA ALA A 96 44.37 -56.59 -2.75
C ALA A 96 44.52 -55.11 -2.34
N GLU A 97 43.69 -54.62 -1.41
CA GLU A 97 43.75 -53.25 -0.87
C GLU A 97 45.13 -52.94 -0.28
N GLU A 98 45.63 -53.80 0.62
CA GLU A 98 46.95 -53.64 1.25
C GLU A 98 48.08 -53.61 0.21
N LEU A 99 48.01 -54.48 -0.80
CA LEU A 99 49.00 -54.50 -1.86
C LEU A 99 48.99 -53.21 -2.68
N PHE A 100 47.83 -52.75 -3.16
CA PHE A 100 47.74 -51.52 -3.93
C PHE A 100 48.23 -50.30 -3.14
N LEU A 101 47.90 -50.21 -1.85
CA LEU A 101 48.36 -49.13 -0.97
C LEU A 101 49.87 -49.18 -0.67
N SER A 102 50.51 -50.36 -0.77
CA SER A 102 51.95 -50.54 -0.53
C SER A 102 52.84 -50.19 -1.74
N ILE A 103 52.25 -49.82 -2.88
CA ILE A 103 52.99 -49.49 -4.10
C ILE A 103 53.65 -48.12 -3.95
N GLU A 104 54.97 -48.12 -3.77
CA GLU A 104 55.81 -46.94 -3.84
C GLU A 104 56.43 -46.83 -5.24
N THR A 105 56.04 -45.82 -6.01
CA THR A 105 56.52 -45.62 -7.39
C THR A 105 56.50 -44.15 -7.79
N GLU A 106 57.43 -43.78 -8.67
CA GLU A 106 57.44 -42.47 -9.33
C GLU A 106 56.62 -42.47 -10.64
N SER A 107 56.24 -43.64 -11.17
CA SER A 107 55.44 -43.74 -12.41
C SER A 107 54.00 -43.33 -12.16
N ASP A 108 53.57 -42.24 -12.79
CA ASP A 108 52.18 -41.76 -12.70
C ASP A 108 51.20 -42.74 -13.35
N VAL A 109 51.59 -43.41 -14.44
CA VAL A 109 50.81 -44.49 -15.07
C VAL A 109 50.52 -45.61 -14.07
N LEU A 110 51.52 -46.08 -13.31
CA LEU A 110 51.31 -47.12 -12.31
C LEU A 110 50.47 -46.62 -11.11
N LYS A 111 50.62 -45.36 -10.69
CA LYS A 111 49.78 -44.75 -9.65
C LYS A 111 48.31 -44.69 -10.10
N ILE A 112 48.05 -44.35 -11.36
CA ILE A 112 46.70 -44.29 -11.93
C ILE A 112 46.13 -45.70 -12.06
N GLU A 113 46.88 -46.65 -12.61
CA GLU A 113 46.44 -48.04 -12.77
C GLU A 113 46.07 -48.70 -11.44
N SER A 114 46.94 -48.60 -10.44
CA SER A 114 46.65 -49.10 -9.08
C SER A 114 45.51 -48.32 -8.40
N GLY A 115 45.42 -47.01 -8.66
CA GLY A 115 44.30 -46.16 -8.23
C GLY A 115 42.97 -46.61 -8.82
N LEU A 116 42.88 -46.94 -10.11
CA LEU A 116 41.64 -47.40 -10.74
C LEU A 116 41.18 -48.76 -10.19
N GLN A 117 42.12 -49.63 -9.80
CA GLN A 117 41.78 -50.86 -9.08
C GLN A 117 41.24 -50.57 -7.68
N LEU A 118 41.88 -49.65 -6.94
CA LEU A 118 41.39 -49.19 -5.64
C LEU A 118 40.01 -48.51 -5.75
N LEU A 119 39.75 -47.74 -6.79
CA LEU A 119 38.45 -47.14 -7.07
C LEU A 119 37.38 -48.23 -7.21
N SER A 120 37.61 -49.22 -8.08
CA SER A 120 36.69 -50.32 -8.32
C SER A 120 36.42 -51.11 -7.02
N LEU A 121 37.47 -51.37 -6.24
CA LEU A 121 37.39 -52.03 -4.95
C LEU A 121 36.57 -51.23 -3.93
N TYR A 122 36.79 -49.92 -3.83
CA TYR A 122 36.04 -49.06 -2.92
C TYR A 122 34.58 -48.89 -3.30
N ILE A 123 34.26 -48.88 -4.60
CA ILE A 123 32.88 -48.91 -5.09
C ILE A 123 32.19 -50.21 -4.65
N GLU A 124 32.84 -51.36 -4.87
CA GLU A 124 32.28 -52.67 -4.47
C GLU A 124 32.04 -52.77 -2.95
N GLN A 125 32.93 -52.17 -2.15
CA GLN A 125 32.84 -52.16 -0.69
C GLN A 125 31.94 -51.06 -0.13
N GLY A 126 31.39 -50.17 -0.97
CA GLY A 126 30.60 -49.01 -0.53
C GLY A 126 31.41 -47.93 0.21
N LYS A 127 32.73 -47.91 0.10
CA LYS A 127 33.63 -46.91 0.73
C LYS A 127 33.75 -45.65 -0.13
N LEU A 128 32.64 -44.94 -0.31
CA LEU A 128 32.51 -43.87 -1.31
C LEU A 128 33.47 -42.68 -1.11
N ASP A 129 33.73 -42.23 0.11
CA ASP A 129 34.66 -41.12 0.36
C ASP A 129 36.09 -41.45 -0.11
N GLN A 130 36.51 -42.71 0.06
CA GLN A 130 37.82 -43.17 -0.40
C GLN A 130 37.84 -43.32 -1.93
N ALA A 131 36.76 -43.79 -2.53
CA ALA A 131 36.59 -43.84 -3.99
C ALA A 131 36.73 -42.43 -4.61
N VAL A 132 36.05 -41.42 -4.05
CA VAL A 132 36.17 -40.01 -4.46
C VAL A 132 37.62 -39.52 -4.36
N ALA A 133 38.28 -39.76 -3.23
CA ALA A 133 39.68 -39.34 -3.04
C ALA A 133 40.63 -39.98 -4.07
N VAL A 134 40.44 -41.26 -4.38
CA VAL A 134 41.26 -42.00 -5.34
C VAL A 134 41.06 -41.48 -6.76
N ILE A 135 39.80 -41.33 -7.22
CA ILE A 135 39.55 -40.88 -8.59
C ILE A 135 39.95 -39.42 -8.80
N LYS A 136 39.77 -38.53 -7.81
CA LYS A 136 40.29 -37.15 -7.88
C LYS A 136 41.81 -37.13 -7.99
N LYS A 137 42.51 -38.01 -7.26
CA LYS A 137 43.96 -38.15 -7.35
C LYS A 137 44.39 -38.66 -8.73
N ALA A 138 43.68 -39.64 -9.30
CA ALA A 138 43.98 -40.16 -10.64
C ALA A 138 43.81 -39.07 -11.72
N VAL A 139 42.70 -38.32 -11.69
CA VAL A 139 42.48 -37.18 -12.60
C VAL A 139 43.57 -36.11 -12.40
N ALA A 140 43.96 -35.79 -11.17
CA ALA A 140 44.99 -34.77 -10.91
C ALA A 140 46.40 -35.19 -11.36
N LEU A 141 46.69 -36.49 -11.46
CA LEU A 141 47.98 -37.00 -11.93
C LEU A 141 48.12 -36.87 -13.45
N ASP A 142 47.14 -37.39 -14.19
CA ASP A 142 47.07 -37.28 -15.65
C ASP A 142 45.62 -37.36 -16.14
N PRO A 143 44.96 -36.22 -16.40
CA PRO A 143 43.59 -36.21 -16.93
C PRO A 143 43.47 -36.80 -18.34
N ASP A 144 44.57 -36.86 -19.11
CA ASP A 144 44.58 -37.41 -20.48
C ASP A 144 44.84 -38.92 -20.50
N TYR A 145 45.08 -39.54 -19.33
CA TYR A 145 45.19 -40.99 -19.22
C TYR A 145 43.92 -41.67 -19.75
N PRO A 146 44.03 -42.71 -20.62
CA PRO A 146 42.90 -43.26 -21.36
C PRO A 146 41.68 -43.57 -20.48
N GLY A 147 40.60 -42.81 -20.70
CA GLY A 147 39.29 -43.02 -20.07
C GLY A 147 39.14 -42.51 -18.63
N VAL A 148 40.20 -41.99 -17.97
CA VAL A 148 40.14 -41.60 -16.55
C VAL A 148 39.08 -40.55 -16.25
N THR A 149 38.95 -39.52 -17.09
CA THR A 149 37.95 -38.46 -16.90
C THR A 149 36.52 -38.94 -17.20
N GLU A 150 36.33 -39.90 -18.12
CA GLU A 150 35.02 -40.53 -18.34
C GLU A 150 34.62 -41.46 -17.19
N ILE A 151 35.59 -42.20 -16.64
CA ILE A 151 35.39 -43.03 -15.44
C ILE A 151 35.02 -42.14 -14.26
N ALA A 152 35.74 -41.03 -14.06
CA ALA A 152 35.44 -40.05 -13.02
C ALA A 152 34.04 -39.46 -13.16
N ARG A 153 33.64 -39.04 -14.37
CA ARG A 153 32.29 -38.51 -14.62
C ARG A 153 31.23 -39.55 -14.30
N SER A 154 31.36 -40.75 -14.87
CA SER A 154 30.38 -41.83 -14.69
C SER A 154 30.23 -42.19 -13.22
N PHE A 155 31.34 -42.26 -12.48
CA PHE A 155 31.33 -42.48 -11.04
C PHE A 155 30.57 -41.37 -10.29
N PHE A 156 30.88 -40.09 -10.53
CA PHE A 156 30.19 -39.00 -9.84
C PHE A 156 28.69 -38.94 -10.18
N GLU A 157 28.32 -39.18 -11.45
CA GLU A 157 26.92 -39.24 -11.90
C GLU A 157 26.16 -40.39 -11.22
N GLU A 158 26.73 -41.61 -11.19
CA GLU A 158 26.11 -42.78 -10.55
C GLU A 158 25.91 -42.59 -9.04
N GLN A 159 26.83 -41.87 -8.37
CA GLN A 159 26.73 -41.56 -6.94
C GLN A 159 25.87 -40.32 -6.64
N ASN A 160 25.33 -39.63 -7.65
CA ASN A 160 24.67 -38.33 -7.52
C ASN A 160 25.56 -37.26 -6.84
N ASP A 161 26.88 -37.37 -6.96
CA ASP A 161 27.84 -36.39 -6.46
C ASP A 161 28.02 -35.25 -7.48
N TRP A 162 26.98 -34.43 -7.58
CA TRP A 162 26.90 -33.35 -8.55
C TRP A 162 27.97 -32.27 -8.34
N GLY A 163 28.47 -32.11 -7.09
CA GLY A 163 29.55 -31.16 -6.81
C GLY A 163 30.83 -31.52 -7.54
N ASN A 164 31.28 -32.78 -7.39
CA ASN A 164 32.47 -33.24 -8.10
C ASN A 164 32.24 -33.42 -9.61
N ALA A 165 31.03 -33.79 -10.04
CA ALA A 165 30.71 -33.90 -11.47
C ALA A 165 30.80 -32.55 -12.20
N VAL A 166 30.26 -31.48 -11.60
CA VAL A 166 30.35 -30.11 -12.13
C VAL A 166 31.78 -29.60 -12.08
N GLU A 167 32.51 -29.82 -10.98
CA GLU A 167 33.92 -29.44 -10.86
C GLU A 167 34.77 -30.09 -11.96
N LEU A 168 34.56 -31.38 -12.23
CA LEU A 168 35.24 -32.10 -13.30
C LEU A 168 34.91 -31.50 -14.67
N ALA A 169 33.63 -31.28 -14.98
CA ALA A 169 33.22 -30.74 -16.28
C ALA A 169 33.76 -29.32 -16.54
N VAL A 170 33.79 -28.48 -15.51
CA VAL A 170 34.36 -27.12 -15.56
C VAL A 170 35.87 -27.18 -15.81
N ASN A 171 36.60 -27.95 -14.99
CA ASN A 171 38.05 -28.05 -15.10
C ASN A 171 38.48 -28.64 -16.46
N GLU A 172 37.81 -29.70 -16.91
CA GLU A 172 38.12 -30.32 -18.20
C GLU A 172 37.68 -29.45 -19.38
N GLY A 173 36.58 -28.71 -19.27
CA GLY A 173 36.17 -27.70 -20.25
C GLY A 173 37.21 -26.59 -20.39
N ILE A 174 37.69 -26.03 -19.28
CA ILE A 174 38.74 -25.01 -19.25
C ILE A 174 40.05 -25.55 -19.84
N ARG A 175 40.50 -26.73 -19.39
CA ARG A 175 41.78 -27.33 -19.78
C ARG A 175 41.83 -27.69 -21.26
N THR A 176 40.76 -28.28 -21.78
CA THR A 176 40.76 -28.87 -23.14
C THR A 176 40.13 -27.96 -24.19
N GLY A 177 39.28 -27.01 -23.80
CA GLY A 177 38.42 -26.27 -24.73
C GLY A 177 37.40 -27.18 -25.44
N SER A 178 37.18 -28.41 -24.96
CA SER A 178 36.34 -29.39 -25.65
C SER A 178 34.86 -29.05 -25.54
N ALA A 179 34.21 -28.93 -26.69
CA ALA A 179 32.76 -28.81 -26.83
C ALA A 179 31.99 -29.83 -25.97
N LYS A 180 32.49 -31.08 -25.89
CA LYS A 180 31.84 -32.16 -25.13
C LYS A 180 31.68 -31.82 -23.65
N TRP A 181 32.71 -31.24 -23.02
CA TRP A 181 32.68 -30.93 -21.59
C TRP A 181 31.79 -29.73 -21.28
N PHE A 182 31.73 -28.75 -22.18
CA PHE A 182 30.78 -27.65 -22.06
C PHE A 182 29.33 -28.09 -22.30
N ASP A 183 29.07 -29.00 -23.24
CA ASP A 183 27.73 -29.56 -23.47
C ASP A 183 27.25 -30.33 -22.21
N ILE A 184 28.14 -31.10 -21.57
CA ILE A 184 27.86 -31.77 -20.29
C ILE A 184 27.57 -30.74 -19.17
N LEU A 185 28.38 -29.69 -19.09
CA LEU A 185 28.18 -28.64 -18.09
C LEU A 185 26.84 -27.93 -18.27
N THR A 186 26.47 -27.57 -19.50
CA THR A 186 25.16 -26.98 -19.82
C THR A 186 24.02 -27.91 -19.39
N GLN A 187 24.13 -29.20 -19.69
CA GLN A 187 23.14 -30.20 -19.27
C GLN A 187 23.00 -30.25 -17.73
N TYR A 188 24.09 -30.15 -16.98
CA TYR A 188 24.03 -30.09 -15.51
C TYR A 188 23.33 -28.83 -15.00
N VAL A 189 23.56 -27.68 -15.65
CA VAL A 189 22.89 -26.42 -15.32
C VAL A 189 21.38 -26.54 -15.56
N GLU A 190 20.97 -27.02 -16.74
CA GLU A 190 19.57 -27.21 -17.12
C GLU A 190 18.82 -28.17 -16.18
N GLN A 191 19.52 -29.15 -15.62
CA GLN A 191 18.99 -30.10 -14.64
C GLN A 191 18.99 -29.56 -13.20
N GLY A 192 19.42 -28.32 -12.97
CA GLY A 192 19.50 -27.68 -11.65
C GLY A 192 20.58 -28.27 -10.75
N ARG A 193 21.62 -28.91 -11.31
CA ARG A 193 22.71 -29.55 -10.55
C ARG A 193 23.81 -28.59 -10.11
N THR A 194 23.73 -27.32 -10.54
CA THR A 194 24.73 -26.28 -10.28
C THR A 194 24.30 -25.26 -9.21
N ALA A 195 23.13 -25.41 -8.59
CA ALA A 195 22.55 -24.42 -7.68
C ALA A 195 23.43 -24.09 -6.44
N GLN A 196 24.27 -25.03 -6.00
CA GLN A 196 25.17 -24.83 -4.86
C GLN A 196 26.40 -23.96 -5.15
N PHE A 197 26.69 -23.68 -6.43
CA PHE A 197 27.85 -22.92 -6.85
C PHE A 197 27.53 -21.42 -6.86
N ALA A 198 28.51 -20.59 -6.47
CA ALA A 198 28.38 -19.15 -6.59
C ALA A 198 28.51 -18.72 -8.06
N PRO A 199 27.83 -17.64 -8.49
CA PRO A 199 27.88 -17.14 -9.88
C PRO A 199 29.30 -17.02 -10.47
N ASN A 200 30.25 -16.50 -9.70
CA ASN A 200 31.62 -16.25 -10.16
C ASN A 200 32.44 -17.53 -10.41
N TYR A 201 31.97 -18.69 -9.92
CA TYR A 201 32.64 -19.98 -10.13
C TYR A 201 32.80 -20.33 -11.61
N PHE A 202 31.82 -19.95 -12.45
CA PHE A 202 31.81 -20.28 -13.87
C PHE A 202 32.55 -19.25 -14.75
N ASN A 203 33.12 -18.18 -14.20
CA ASN A 203 33.70 -17.07 -14.98
C ASN A 203 34.86 -17.51 -15.89
N GLU A 204 35.75 -18.37 -15.40
CA GLU A 204 36.87 -18.89 -16.19
C GLU A 204 36.39 -19.81 -17.32
N ALA A 205 35.46 -20.73 -17.02
CA ALA A 205 34.85 -21.60 -18.02
C ALA A 205 34.13 -20.80 -19.13
N LEU A 206 33.35 -19.79 -18.75
CA LEU A 206 32.71 -18.87 -19.68
C LEU A 206 33.73 -18.11 -20.52
N SER A 207 34.84 -17.67 -19.92
CA SER A 207 35.91 -16.96 -20.65
C SER A 207 36.59 -17.84 -21.70
N VAL A 208 36.91 -19.08 -21.35
CA VAL A 208 37.48 -20.05 -22.29
C VAL A 208 36.48 -20.37 -23.40
N LEU A 209 35.24 -20.70 -23.03
CA LEU A 209 34.19 -21.05 -23.99
C LEU A 209 33.90 -19.91 -24.96
N PHE A 210 33.89 -18.66 -24.48
CA PHE A 210 33.73 -17.48 -25.33
C PHE A 210 34.78 -17.45 -26.46
N GLN A 211 36.05 -17.77 -26.17
CA GLN A 211 37.13 -17.76 -27.17
C GLN A 211 37.06 -18.95 -28.14
N VAL A 212 36.52 -20.09 -27.69
CA VAL A 212 36.53 -21.34 -28.47
C VAL A 212 35.26 -21.51 -29.31
N ASP A 213 34.07 -21.28 -28.74
CA ASP A 213 32.79 -21.47 -29.39
C ASP A 213 31.73 -20.49 -28.84
N ARG A 214 31.46 -19.44 -29.63
CA ARG A 214 30.49 -18.37 -29.31
C ARG A 214 29.06 -18.89 -29.12
N SER A 215 28.65 -19.90 -29.88
CA SER A 215 27.28 -20.42 -29.83
C SER A 215 27.04 -21.22 -28.55
N ARG A 216 28.00 -22.07 -28.16
CA ARG A 216 27.94 -22.77 -26.88
C ARG A 216 28.08 -21.84 -25.69
N PHE A 217 28.87 -20.78 -25.83
CA PHE A 217 28.94 -19.73 -24.81
C PHE A 217 27.56 -19.12 -24.55
N GLU A 218 26.82 -18.76 -25.61
CA GLU A 218 25.46 -18.25 -25.48
C GLU A 218 24.56 -19.23 -24.72
N GLN A 219 24.56 -20.50 -25.12
CA GLN A 219 23.74 -21.54 -24.49
C GLN A 219 24.05 -21.72 -22.99
N LEU A 220 25.34 -21.82 -22.65
CA LEU A 220 25.75 -21.98 -21.25
C LEU A 220 25.44 -20.72 -20.43
N ALA A 221 25.70 -19.53 -20.97
CA ALA A 221 25.41 -18.27 -20.31
C ALA A 221 23.91 -18.11 -20.04
N VAL A 222 23.06 -18.38 -21.03
CA VAL A 222 21.59 -18.33 -20.90
C VAL A 222 21.09 -19.37 -19.90
N SER A 223 21.61 -20.59 -19.93
CA SER A 223 21.25 -21.66 -18.99
C SER A 223 21.58 -21.26 -17.55
N LEU A 224 22.78 -20.71 -17.32
CA LEU A 224 23.18 -20.20 -16.00
C LEU A 224 22.30 -19.02 -15.59
N TRP A 225 21.98 -18.12 -16.52
CA TRP A 225 21.10 -16.98 -16.27
C TRP A 225 19.72 -17.41 -15.77
N GLN A 226 19.09 -18.38 -16.43
CA GLN A 226 17.80 -18.91 -16.02
C GLN A 226 17.90 -19.70 -14.70
N SER A 227 19.00 -20.44 -14.49
CA SER A 227 19.24 -21.17 -13.24
C SER A 227 19.31 -20.24 -12.03
N TYR A 228 19.84 -19.02 -12.17
CA TYR A 228 19.95 -18.07 -11.05
C TYR A 228 18.75 -17.12 -10.92
N ARG A 229 17.88 -17.00 -11.93
CA ARG A 229 16.81 -15.98 -11.99
C ARG A 229 15.89 -15.94 -10.77
N ASN A 230 15.56 -17.11 -10.22
CA ASN A 230 14.67 -17.24 -9.06
C ASN A 230 15.41 -17.47 -7.74
N GLU A 231 16.74 -17.36 -7.73
CA GLU A 231 17.58 -17.59 -6.56
C GLU A 231 17.98 -16.26 -5.90
N SER A 232 18.30 -16.31 -4.60
CA SER A 232 18.77 -15.11 -3.88
C SER A 232 20.08 -14.54 -4.43
N THR A 233 20.80 -15.31 -5.25
CA THR A 233 22.07 -14.94 -5.89
C THR A 233 21.88 -14.31 -7.27
N TYR A 234 20.65 -14.10 -7.77
CA TYR A 234 20.40 -13.52 -9.09
C TYR A 234 21.10 -12.17 -9.31
N MET A 235 21.00 -11.26 -8.34
CA MET A 235 21.67 -9.96 -8.41
C MET A 235 23.20 -10.06 -8.45
N ALA A 236 23.76 -11.07 -7.78
CA ALA A 236 25.18 -11.35 -7.86
C ALA A 236 25.55 -11.88 -9.25
N TRP A 237 24.75 -12.80 -9.81
CA TRP A 237 24.91 -13.27 -11.19
C TRP A 237 24.90 -12.12 -12.20
N LEU A 238 23.89 -11.24 -12.15
CA LEU A 238 23.79 -10.11 -13.06
C LEU A 238 25.03 -9.21 -13.00
N ARG A 239 25.55 -8.92 -11.79
CA ARG A 239 26.77 -8.11 -11.63
C ARG A 239 28.01 -8.82 -12.16
N GLU A 240 28.24 -10.05 -11.72
CA GLU A 240 29.43 -10.83 -12.09
C GLU A 240 29.49 -11.10 -13.60
N PHE A 241 28.37 -11.52 -14.20
CA PHE A 241 28.31 -11.76 -15.64
C PHE A 241 28.50 -10.47 -16.43
N ASN A 242 27.88 -9.36 -16.05
CA ASN A 242 28.03 -8.10 -16.77
C ASN A 242 29.45 -7.54 -16.68
N GLN A 243 30.07 -7.63 -15.51
CA GLN A 243 31.46 -7.24 -15.32
C GLN A 243 32.41 -8.12 -16.16
N LEU A 244 32.17 -9.43 -16.18
CA LEU A 244 32.93 -10.38 -17.00
C LEU A 244 32.78 -10.06 -18.50
N PHE A 245 31.54 -9.90 -18.96
CA PHE A 245 31.22 -9.70 -20.37
C PHE A 245 31.64 -8.32 -20.88
N SER A 246 31.75 -7.32 -20.00
CA SER A 246 32.22 -5.97 -20.36
C SER A 246 33.63 -5.99 -20.96
N GLY A 247 34.50 -6.89 -20.47
CA GLY A 247 35.85 -7.11 -20.98
C GLY A 247 35.93 -8.03 -22.21
N MET A 248 34.81 -8.52 -22.72
CA MET A 248 34.74 -9.41 -23.87
C MET A 248 34.39 -8.65 -25.16
N ASP A 249 35.04 -8.99 -26.28
CA ASP A 249 34.77 -8.41 -27.60
C ASP A 249 33.50 -9.01 -28.25
N GLY A 250 32.35 -8.82 -27.60
CA GLY A 250 31.05 -9.18 -28.14
C GLY A 250 30.65 -8.27 -29.30
N ASN A 251 30.19 -8.85 -30.41
CA ASN A 251 29.74 -8.10 -31.58
C ASN A 251 28.36 -8.57 -32.05
N ARG A 252 27.48 -7.62 -32.42
CA ARG A 252 26.17 -7.90 -33.06
C ARG A 252 26.26 -8.86 -34.25
N ARG A 253 27.40 -8.88 -34.97
CA ARG A 253 27.66 -9.78 -36.11
C ARG A 253 27.69 -11.26 -35.73
N ASP A 254 27.88 -11.58 -34.46
CA ASP A 254 27.95 -12.98 -34.00
C ASP A 254 26.55 -13.62 -33.88
N GLY A 255 25.46 -12.84 -33.95
CA GLY A 255 24.09 -13.36 -34.05
C GLY A 255 23.41 -13.72 -32.73
N TRP A 256 23.80 -13.08 -31.62
CA TRP A 256 23.24 -13.30 -30.28
C TRP A 256 21.73 -13.08 -30.23
N THR A 257 20.97 -14.15 -30.03
CA THR A 257 19.50 -14.10 -30.03
C THR A 257 18.95 -14.40 -28.64
N GLU A 258 19.37 -15.51 -28.04
CA GLU A 258 18.90 -15.95 -26.73
C GLU A 258 19.52 -15.11 -25.62
N LEU A 259 20.81 -14.78 -25.73
CA LEU A 259 21.47 -13.91 -24.76
C LEU A 259 20.87 -12.50 -24.82
N SER A 260 20.59 -11.97 -26.01
CA SER A 260 19.93 -10.67 -26.16
C SER A 260 18.51 -10.66 -25.54
N ALA A 261 17.79 -11.78 -25.60
CA ALA A 261 16.46 -11.92 -25.01
C ALA A 261 16.53 -11.91 -23.46
N VAL A 262 17.44 -12.65 -22.83
CA VAL A 262 17.54 -12.65 -21.36
C VAL A 262 18.00 -11.30 -20.80
N TYR A 263 18.82 -10.53 -21.54
CA TYR A 263 19.13 -9.14 -21.18
C TYR A 263 17.88 -8.26 -21.18
N GLN A 264 17.05 -8.35 -22.21
CA GLN A 264 15.79 -7.60 -22.31
C GLN A 264 14.85 -7.94 -21.16
N GLU A 265 14.63 -9.22 -20.91
CA GLU A 265 13.77 -9.70 -19.82
C GLU A 265 14.27 -9.20 -18.47
N SER A 266 15.57 -9.36 -18.19
CA SER A 266 16.19 -8.91 -16.93
C SER A 266 16.06 -7.40 -16.76
N TYR A 267 16.29 -6.62 -17.82
CA TYR A 267 16.12 -5.18 -17.77
C TYR A 267 14.69 -4.80 -17.38
N PHE A 268 13.68 -5.38 -18.04
CA PHE A 268 12.28 -5.07 -17.76
C PHE A 268 11.81 -5.54 -16.39
N GLU A 269 12.34 -6.65 -15.87
CA GLU A 269 12.14 -7.06 -14.47
C GLU A 269 12.70 -6.02 -13.50
N LEU A 270 13.93 -5.56 -13.72
CA LEU A 270 14.59 -4.59 -12.82
C LEU A 270 13.87 -3.23 -12.78
N ILE A 271 13.29 -2.80 -13.90
CA ILE A 271 12.60 -1.50 -13.99
C ILE A 271 11.06 -1.60 -13.89
N ASN A 272 10.53 -2.71 -13.36
CA ASN A 272 9.08 -2.92 -13.29
C ASN A 272 8.37 -2.07 -12.21
N GLY A 273 9.13 -1.49 -11.27
CA GLY A 273 8.62 -0.69 -10.15
C GLY A 273 8.69 -1.40 -8.79
N ASP A 274 9.10 -2.67 -8.73
CA ASP A 274 9.16 -3.45 -7.49
C ASP A 274 10.47 -3.27 -6.71
N MET A 275 11.50 -2.74 -7.37
CA MET A 275 12.84 -2.55 -6.81
C MET A 275 13.19 -1.07 -6.62
N LEU A 276 13.98 -0.76 -5.59
CA LEU A 276 14.43 0.60 -5.36
C LEU A 276 15.52 0.99 -6.37
N ILE A 277 15.50 2.24 -6.84
CA ILE A 277 16.46 2.75 -7.83
C ILE A 277 17.89 2.60 -7.32
N LYS A 278 18.13 2.79 -6.02
CA LYS A 278 19.47 2.63 -5.42
C LYS A 278 20.04 1.22 -5.51
N GLU A 279 19.18 0.20 -5.62
CA GLU A 279 19.59 -1.21 -5.69
C GLU A 279 19.98 -1.62 -7.11
N ILE A 280 19.29 -1.05 -8.10
CA ILE A 280 19.45 -1.40 -9.52
C ILE A 280 20.35 -0.44 -10.30
N SER A 281 20.37 0.85 -9.94
CA SER A 281 21.11 1.89 -10.69
C SER A 281 22.61 1.65 -10.84
N PRO A 282 23.32 0.98 -9.91
CA PRO A 282 24.73 0.63 -10.14
C PRO A 282 24.93 -0.43 -11.23
N LEU A 283 23.92 -1.25 -11.52
CA LEU A 283 23.96 -2.36 -12.47
C LEU A 283 23.47 -1.97 -13.87
N ILE A 284 22.40 -1.18 -13.95
CA ILE A 284 21.69 -0.89 -15.20
C ILE A 284 22.59 -0.34 -16.32
N PRO A 285 23.49 0.64 -16.10
CA PRO A 285 24.30 1.19 -17.17
C PRO A 285 25.20 0.15 -17.85
N GLU A 286 25.81 -0.74 -17.06
CA GLU A 286 26.66 -1.80 -17.59
C GLU A 286 25.83 -2.86 -18.31
N LEU A 287 24.70 -3.26 -17.71
CA LEU A 287 23.74 -4.19 -18.32
C LEU A 287 23.26 -3.70 -19.68
N LEU A 288 22.79 -2.45 -19.78
CA LEU A 288 22.32 -1.87 -21.02
C LEU A 288 23.44 -1.73 -22.06
N THR A 289 24.65 -1.32 -21.63
CA THR A 289 25.79 -1.17 -22.53
C THR A 289 26.20 -2.52 -23.12
N ASN A 290 26.23 -3.58 -22.30
CA ASN A 290 26.50 -4.93 -22.77
C ASN A 290 25.39 -5.45 -23.69
N TRP A 291 24.12 -5.24 -23.34
CA TRP A 291 22.99 -5.60 -24.19
C TRP A 291 23.06 -4.90 -25.55
N LEU A 292 23.40 -3.61 -25.59
CA LEU A 292 23.56 -2.84 -26.83
C LEU A 292 24.66 -3.42 -27.74
N LYS A 293 25.78 -3.91 -27.17
CA LYS A 293 26.89 -4.52 -27.93
C LYS A 293 26.46 -5.79 -28.68
N ILE A 294 25.52 -6.54 -28.13
CA ILE A 294 25.10 -7.85 -28.65
C ILE A 294 23.67 -7.89 -29.19
N THR A 295 22.98 -6.75 -29.21
CA THR A 295 21.56 -6.73 -29.54
C THR A 295 21.27 -7.36 -30.92
N SER A 296 20.22 -8.17 -30.98
CA SER A 296 19.75 -8.77 -32.22
C SER A 296 19.01 -7.73 -33.08
N PRO A 297 18.83 -7.94 -34.39
CA PRO A 297 18.02 -7.05 -35.23
C PRO A 297 16.60 -6.82 -34.70
N VAL A 298 16.02 -7.81 -34.01
CA VAL A 298 14.66 -7.74 -33.43
C VAL A 298 14.65 -6.85 -32.18
N ASN A 299 15.69 -6.92 -31.34
CA ASN A 299 15.76 -6.21 -30.06
C ASN A 299 16.52 -4.87 -30.15
N SER A 300 17.10 -4.56 -31.32
CA SER A 300 17.99 -3.41 -31.52
C SER A 300 17.33 -2.09 -31.14
N LEU A 301 16.09 -1.88 -31.56
CA LEU A 301 15.35 -0.65 -31.25
C LEU A 301 15.05 -0.54 -29.75
N VAL A 302 14.67 -1.64 -29.11
CA VAL A 302 14.34 -1.69 -27.68
C VAL A 302 15.59 -1.42 -26.82
N ALA A 303 16.72 -2.06 -27.16
CA ALA A 303 17.98 -1.85 -26.45
C ALA A 303 18.50 -0.41 -26.59
N ALA A 304 18.46 0.13 -27.81
CA ALA A 304 18.92 1.48 -28.09
C ALA A 304 18.05 2.56 -27.40
N SER A 305 16.72 2.45 -27.50
CA SER A 305 15.79 3.35 -26.80
C SER A 305 15.93 3.26 -25.28
N SER A 306 16.23 2.07 -24.71
CA SER A 306 16.49 1.90 -23.27
C SER A 306 17.71 2.68 -22.79
N ILE A 307 18.80 2.69 -23.57
CA ILE A 307 20.01 3.46 -23.28
C ILE A 307 19.69 4.97 -23.22
N ILE A 308 18.98 5.47 -24.23
CA ILE A 308 18.69 6.91 -24.32
C ILE A 308 17.73 7.31 -23.20
N ALA A 309 16.65 6.56 -22.99
CA ALA A 309 15.66 6.81 -21.95
C ALA A 309 16.28 6.80 -20.54
N TRP A 310 17.13 5.81 -20.24
CA TRP A 310 17.83 5.75 -18.95
C TRP A 310 18.77 6.94 -18.77
N ASN A 311 19.52 7.34 -19.79
CA ASN A 311 20.43 8.48 -19.71
C ASN A 311 19.69 9.82 -19.56
N GLU A 312 18.49 9.98 -20.15
CA GLU A 312 17.69 11.19 -19.97
C GLU A 312 17.19 11.36 -18.53
N VAL A 313 16.79 10.26 -17.89
CA VAL A 313 16.31 10.25 -16.49
C VAL A 313 17.48 10.28 -15.50
N PHE A 314 18.60 9.62 -15.83
CA PHE A 314 19.82 9.55 -15.01
C PHE A 314 21.07 10.01 -15.80
N PRO A 315 21.23 11.33 -16.02
CA PRO A 315 22.31 11.86 -16.84
C PRO A 315 23.70 11.50 -16.33
N GLY A 316 24.59 11.13 -17.26
CA GLY A 316 25.99 10.83 -16.95
C GLY A 316 26.24 9.42 -16.41
N SER A 317 25.21 8.58 -16.33
CA SER A 317 25.34 7.16 -15.95
C SER A 317 25.87 6.27 -17.07
N ILE A 318 25.67 6.66 -18.34
CA ILE A 318 26.08 5.90 -19.54
C ILE A 318 27.17 6.67 -20.31
N THR A 319 28.09 5.94 -20.93
CA THR A 319 29.19 6.53 -21.72
C THR A 319 28.71 7.19 -23.01
N ALA A 320 29.34 8.29 -23.41
CA ALA A 320 29.00 9.03 -24.63
C ALA A 320 29.08 8.16 -25.91
N SER A 321 30.00 7.19 -25.96
CA SER A 321 30.10 6.26 -27.09
C SER A 321 28.90 5.32 -27.20
N ALA A 322 28.39 4.81 -26.07
CA ALA A 322 27.20 3.95 -26.06
C ALA A 322 25.94 4.74 -26.43
N ILE A 323 25.82 5.98 -25.97
CA ILE A 323 24.72 6.88 -26.35
C ILE A 323 24.73 7.13 -27.86
N HIS A 324 25.88 7.47 -28.44
CA HIS A 324 26.00 7.73 -29.87
C HIS A 324 25.67 6.50 -30.74
N ASP A 325 26.08 5.31 -30.31
CA ASP A 325 25.74 4.04 -30.98
C ASP A 325 24.23 3.77 -30.89
N ALA A 326 23.61 3.99 -29.72
CA ALA A 326 22.16 3.87 -29.55
C ALA A 326 21.38 4.85 -30.43
N GLU A 327 21.75 6.14 -30.46
CA GLU A 327 21.15 7.14 -31.35
C GLU A 327 21.22 6.72 -32.82
N THR A 328 22.39 6.21 -33.24
CA THR A 328 22.60 5.70 -34.60
C THR A 328 21.68 4.52 -34.91
N LEU A 329 21.47 3.61 -33.96
CA LEU A 329 20.56 2.47 -34.14
C LEU A 329 19.09 2.91 -34.22
N VAL A 330 18.65 3.85 -33.38
CA VAL A 330 17.27 4.37 -33.42
C VAL A 330 16.98 5.06 -34.76
N LEU A 331 17.92 5.89 -35.25
CA LEU A 331 17.78 6.58 -36.54
C LEU A 331 17.69 5.61 -37.73
N ASN A 332 18.40 4.48 -37.67
CA ASN A 332 18.43 3.49 -38.75
C ASN A 332 17.40 2.36 -38.58
N SER A 333 16.54 2.41 -37.56
CA SER A 333 15.50 1.40 -37.32
C SER A 333 14.30 1.63 -38.26
N ASN A 334 13.52 0.57 -38.50
CA ASN A 334 12.23 0.73 -39.19
C ASN A 334 11.21 1.40 -38.26
N GLU A 335 10.15 1.96 -38.86
CA GLU A 335 9.03 2.52 -38.11
C GLU A 335 8.40 1.47 -37.15
N TYR A 336 8.21 1.89 -35.90
CA TYR A 336 7.61 1.07 -34.86
C TYR A 336 6.10 1.29 -34.77
N HIS A 337 5.32 0.20 -34.82
CA HIS A 337 3.87 0.26 -34.95
C HIS A 337 3.11 -0.11 -33.66
N ASP A 338 3.77 -0.68 -32.65
CA ASP A 338 3.14 -1.13 -31.39
C ASP A 338 3.13 -0.06 -30.28
N GLY A 339 3.56 1.18 -30.57
CA GLY A 339 3.73 2.24 -29.57
C GLY A 339 2.47 2.57 -28.77
N TYR A 340 1.29 2.54 -29.40
CA TYR A 340 0.01 2.74 -28.71
C TYR A 340 -0.23 1.65 -27.66
N LYS A 341 -0.04 0.39 -28.03
CA LYS A 341 -0.27 -0.77 -27.16
C LYS A 341 0.65 -0.73 -25.95
N ASP A 342 1.93 -0.46 -26.16
CA ASP A 342 2.92 -0.37 -25.06
C ASP A 342 2.60 0.78 -24.11
N SER A 343 2.19 1.94 -24.65
CA SER A 343 1.80 3.10 -23.85
C SER A 343 0.53 2.83 -23.03
N MET A 344 -0.41 2.04 -23.58
CA MET A 344 -1.63 1.64 -22.87
C MET A 344 -1.31 0.66 -21.74
N MET A 345 -0.47 -0.34 -22.00
CA MET A 345 -0.01 -1.27 -20.97
C MET A 345 0.73 -0.55 -19.84
N LEU A 346 1.53 0.47 -20.16
CA LEU A 346 2.18 1.32 -19.18
C LEU A 346 1.15 2.12 -18.36
N PHE A 347 0.15 2.71 -19.01
CA PHE A 347 -0.93 3.41 -18.32
C PHE A 347 -1.67 2.49 -17.34
N GLU A 348 -2.09 1.30 -17.79
CA GLU A 348 -2.75 0.30 -16.94
C GLU A 348 -1.88 -0.12 -15.75
N SER A 349 -0.58 -0.28 -15.96
CA SER A 349 0.37 -0.58 -14.87
C SER A 349 0.44 0.55 -13.84
N ILE A 350 0.44 1.81 -14.29
CA ILE A 350 0.41 2.99 -13.42
C ILE A 350 -0.90 3.05 -12.63
N ILE A 351 -2.05 2.81 -13.27
CA ILE A 351 -3.36 2.80 -12.60
C ILE A 351 -3.39 1.71 -11.53
N LYS A 352 -2.98 0.49 -11.87
CA LYS A 352 -2.94 -0.64 -10.95
C LYS A 352 -2.05 -0.35 -9.75
N TRP A 353 -0.84 0.18 -9.99
CA TRP A 353 0.07 0.57 -8.92
C TRP A 353 -0.54 1.63 -8.00
N ALA A 354 -1.18 2.66 -8.57
CA ALA A 354 -1.81 3.71 -7.78
C ALA A 354 -2.94 3.16 -6.89
N GLU A 355 -3.79 2.28 -7.44
CA GLU A 355 -4.88 1.62 -6.71
C GLU A 355 -4.39 0.71 -5.58
N GLU A 356 -3.33 -0.08 -5.81
CA GLU A 356 -2.68 -0.91 -4.78
C GLU A 356 -2.10 -0.08 -3.63
N HIS A 357 -1.79 1.20 -3.87
CA HIS A 357 -1.27 2.15 -2.88
C HIS A 357 -2.34 3.10 -2.34
N GLY A 358 -3.63 2.85 -2.62
CA GLY A 358 -4.75 3.64 -2.09
C GLY A 358 -4.87 5.02 -2.70
N ILE A 359 -4.35 5.24 -3.91
CA ILE A 359 -4.35 6.53 -4.59
C ILE A 359 -5.16 6.43 -5.87
N GLU A 360 -6.20 7.25 -5.96
CA GLU A 360 -7.00 7.34 -7.16
C GLU A 360 -6.34 8.27 -8.18
N VAL A 361 -6.07 7.74 -9.37
CA VAL A 361 -5.75 8.58 -10.53
C VAL A 361 -7.01 9.33 -10.94
N GLY A 362 -6.90 10.66 -11.13
CA GLY A 362 -8.04 11.52 -11.42
C GLY A 362 -8.92 10.99 -12.57
N ASN A 363 -10.23 10.90 -12.33
CA ASN A 363 -11.16 10.25 -13.26
C ASN A 363 -11.18 10.90 -14.64
N LYS A 364 -10.89 12.21 -14.75
CA LYS A 364 -10.75 12.88 -16.06
C LYS A 364 -9.61 12.30 -16.91
N ILE A 365 -8.48 11.95 -16.30
CA ILE A 365 -7.34 11.33 -17.02
C ILE A 365 -7.72 9.92 -17.48
N LYS A 366 -8.32 9.12 -16.59
CA LYS A 366 -8.83 7.78 -16.91
C LYS A 366 -9.81 7.83 -18.09
N TRP A 367 -10.77 8.76 -18.05
CA TRP A 367 -11.73 8.98 -19.12
C TRP A 367 -11.07 9.37 -20.44
N MET A 368 -10.16 10.36 -20.45
CA MET A 368 -9.48 10.76 -21.70
C MET A 368 -8.72 9.60 -22.35
N VAL A 369 -8.04 8.77 -21.56
CA VAL A 369 -7.31 7.60 -22.09
C VAL A 369 -8.28 6.52 -22.62
N GLN A 370 -9.38 6.27 -21.91
CA GLN A 370 -10.40 5.31 -22.35
C GLN A 370 -11.05 5.75 -23.67
N GLU A 371 -11.41 7.02 -23.80
CA GLU A 371 -12.06 7.53 -25.03
C GLU A 371 -11.07 7.65 -26.21
N LEU A 372 -9.76 7.77 -25.96
CA LEU A 372 -8.75 7.65 -27.02
C LEU A 372 -8.64 6.24 -27.62
N HIS A 373 -9.11 5.21 -26.89
CA HIS A 373 -9.07 3.83 -27.35
C HIS A 373 -10.10 3.51 -28.45
N GLU A 374 -11.16 4.30 -28.55
CA GLU A 374 -12.21 4.12 -29.56
C GLU A 374 -11.66 4.51 -30.95
N SER A 375 -11.13 3.52 -31.68
CA SER A 375 -10.13 3.69 -32.75
C SER A 375 -10.54 4.51 -33.98
N ASN A 376 -11.83 4.83 -34.16
CA ASN A 376 -12.33 5.39 -35.42
C ASN A 376 -13.04 6.76 -35.30
N VAL A 377 -13.23 7.29 -34.10
CA VAL A 377 -13.96 8.54 -33.88
C VAL A 377 -13.02 9.76 -33.89
N HIS A 378 -13.37 10.80 -34.65
CA HIS A 378 -12.68 12.08 -34.73
C HIS A 378 -13.24 13.05 -33.68
N ASN A 379 -12.41 13.48 -32.74
CA ASN A 379 -12.76 14.40 -31.67
C ASN A 379 -12.56 15.85 -32.13
N MET A 380 -13.64 16.52 -32.53
CA MET A 380 -13.62 17.93 -32.92
C MET A 380 -13.97 18.82 -31.73
N LEU A 381 -12.99 19.60 -31.28
CA LEU A 381 -13.17 20.58 -30.21
C LEU A 381 -13.77 21.86 -30.79
N VAL A 382 -14.83 22.38 -30.16
CA VAL A 382 -15.48 23.63 -30.58
C VAL A 382 -15.19 24.70 -29.54
N ALA A 383 -14.52 25.76 -29.96
CA ALA A 383 -14.16 26.88 -29.09
C ALA A 383 -14.51 28.23 -29.71
N GLY A 384 -14.55 29.28 -28.90
CA GLY A 384 -14.83 30.63 -29.38
C GLY A 384 -15.16 31.58 -28.24
N VAL A 385 -15.17 32.88 -28.55
CA VAL A 385 -15.53 33.91 -27.57
C VAL A 385 -17.00 33.77 -27.16
N SER A 386 -17.28 34.03 -25.88
CA SER A 386 -18.64 33.97 -25.35
C SER A 386 -19.59 34.86 -26.15
N GLY A 387 -20.68 34.28 -26.66
CA GLY A 387 -21.69 34.99 -27.45
C GLY A 387 -21.58 34.79 -28.96
N ASN A 388 -20.54 34.13 -29.49
CA ASN A 388 -20.38 33.85 -30.93
C ASN A 388 -21.33 32.76 -31.49
N GLY A 389 -22.25 32.23 -30.68
CA GLY A 389 -23.29 31.29 -31.13
C GLY A 389 -22.84 29.83 -31.23
N LYS A 390 -21.80 29.43 -30.50
CA LYS A 390 -21.31 28.03 -30.45
C LYS A 390 -22.42 27.03 -30.08
N SER A 391 -23.17 27.30 -29.00
CA SER A 391 -24.24 26.41 -28.53
C SER A 391 -25.35 26.20 -29.56
N SER A 392 -25.67 27.21 -30.38
CA SER A 392 -26.66 27.05 -31.46
C SER A 392 -26.16 26.16 -32.61
N PHE A 393 -24.86 26.20 -32.88
CA PHE A 393 -24.23 25.29 -33.83
C PHE A 393 -24.28 23.84 -33.31
N VAL A 394 -23.82 23.61 -32.08
CA VAL A 394 -23.82 22.27 -31.46
C VAL A 394 -25.23 21.68 -31.40
N ASN A 395 -26.23 22.44 -30.94
CA ASN A 395 -27.64 21.99 -30.93
C ASN A 395 -28.16 21.60 -32.33
N THR A 396 -27.69 22.27 -33.39
CA THR A 396 -28.11 21.96 -34.77
C THR A 396 -27.51 20.64 -35.25
N VAL A 397 -26.25 20.37 -34.90
CA VAL A 397 -25.55 19.13 -35.25
C VAL A 397 -26.10 17.94 -34.47
N VAL A 398 -26.31 18.12 -33.17
CA VAL A 398 -26.85 17.09 -32.27
C VAL A 398 -28.35 16.83 -32.56
N GLY A 399 -29.06 17.80 -33.13
CA GLY A 399 -30.49 17.68 -33.47
C GLY A 399 -31.44 18.05 -32.33
N GLU A 400 -30.90 18.40 -31.16
CA GLU A 400 -31.66 18.73 -29.95
C GLU A 400 -31.26 20.09 -29.37
N LYS A 401 -32.20 20.77 -28.69
CA LYS A 401 -31.95 22.06 -28.02
C LYS A 401 -31.50 21.87 -26.56
N LEU A 402 -30.35 21.22 -26.38
CA LEU A 402 -29.81 20.92 -25.04
C LEU A 402 -29.08 22.13 -24.43
N LEU A 403 -28.33 22.86 -25.25
CA LEU A 403 -27.50 23.99 -24.81
C LEU A 403 -28.25 25.32 -24.98
N THR A 404 -29.13 25.67 -24.03
CA THR A 404 -29.96 26.88 -24.11
C THR A 404 -29.36 28.12 -23.45
N ALA A 405 -28.25 27.97 -22.73
CA ALA A 405 -27.54 29.04 -22.04
C ALA A 405 -26.01 28.81 -22.11
N PRO A 406 -25.18 29.82 -21.76
CA PRO A 406 -23.73 29.63 -21.68
C PRO A 406 -23.36 28.50 -20.70
N THR A 407 -22.54 27.56 -21.16
CA THR A 407 -22.03 26.42 -20.41
C THR A 407 -20.80 26.79 -19.60
N ALA A 408 -20.62 26.13 -18.44
CA ALA A 408 -19.42 26.20 -17.60
C ALA A 408 -18.61 24.89 -17.63
N ALA A 409 -19.23 23.76 -17.99
CA ALA A 409 -18.57 22.47 -18.20
C ALA A 409 -18.09 22.29 -19.65
N VAL A 410 -17.13 21.38 -19.84
CA VAL A 410 -16.79 20.84 -21.17
C VAL A 410 -17.71 19.66 -21.44
N ILE A 411 -18.34 19.61 -22.61
CA ILE A 411 -19.37 18.61 -22.92
C ILE A 411 -18.97 17.88 -24.19
N ARG A 412 -18.81 16.55 -24.12
CA ARG A 412 -18.58 15.70 -25.28
C ARG A 412 -19.91 15.05 -25.69
N PHE A 413 -20.28 15.23 -26.96
CA PHE A 413 -21.41 14.55 -27.59
C PHE A 413 -20.89 13.47 -28.52
N MET A 414 -21.39 12.26 -28.36
CA MET A 414 -21.01 11.09 -29.17
C MET A 414 -22.22 10.19 -29.44
N ASP A 415 -22.28 9.59 -30.63
CA ASP A 415 -23.34 8.63 -30.96
C ASP A 415 -23.19 7.31 -30.21
N GLN A 416 -24.27 6.82 -29.61
CA GLN A 416 -24.37 5.47 -29.03
C GLN A 416 -25.82 4.99 -28.96
N GLU A 417 -26.06 3.70 -29.22
CA GLU A 417 -27.42 3.12 -29.21
C GLU A 417 -28.13 3.24 -27.85
N ASN A 418 -27.40 3.11 -26.75
CA ASN A 418 -27.92 3.22 -25.40
C ASN A 418 -27.55 4.57 -24.79
N PRO A 419 -28.52 5.47 -24.53
CA PRO A 419 -28.24 6.77 -23.97
C PRO A 419 -27.62 6.69 -22.57
N ALA A 420 -26.51 7.39 -22.36
CA ALA A 420 -25.85 7.55 -21.09
C ALA A 420 -25.20 8.93 -21.02
N ALA A 421 -25.40 9.61 -19.89
CA ALA A 421 -24.75 10.89 -19.63
C ALA A 421 -24.10 10.83 -18.25
N HIS A 422 -22.82 11.22 -18.17
CA HIS A 422 -22.06 11.21 -16.93
C HIS A 422 -21.39 12.57 -16.72
N GLU A 423 -21.50 13.07 -15.49
CA GLU A 423 -20.71 14.17 -14.96
C GLU A 423 -19.42 13.59 -14.37
N ILE A 424 -18.27 14.07 -14.85
CA ILE A 424 -16.94 13.55 -14.49
C ILE A 424 -16.11 14.70 -13.93
N THR A 425 -15.68 14.53 -12.68
CA THR A 425 -14.68 15.39 -12.02
C THR A 425 -13.41 14.58 -11.78
N ASP A 426 -12.39 15.12 -11.10
CA ASP A 426 -11.22 14.30 -10.74
C ASP A 426 -11.54 13.25 -9.67
N THR A 427 -12.57 13.49 -8.84
CA THR A 427 -12.88 12.67 -7.64
C THR A 427 -14.13 11.81 -7.78
N GLU A 428 -15.08 12.20 -8.64
CA GLU A 428 -16.33 11.45 -8.80
C GLU A 428 -16.75 11.31 -10.27
N ILE A 429 -17.50 10.23 -10.53
CA ILE A 429 -18.28 10.02 -11.75
C ILE A 429 -19.73 9.85 -11.34
N ARG A 430 -20.58 10.79 -11.74
CA ARG A 430 -22.00 10.82 -11.38
C ARG A 430 -22.85 10.65 -12.63
N GLN A 431 -23.83 9.76 -12.59
CA GLN A 431 -24.78 9.61 -13.70
C GLN A 431 -25.75 10.80 -13.72
N ILE A 432 -25.95 11.38 -14.90
CA ILE A 432 -26.95 12.42 -15.14
C ILE A 432 -28.26 11.72 -15.52
N THR A 433 -29.31 12.01 -14.75
CA THR A 433 -30.57 11.25 -14.82
C THR A 433 -31.65 11.91 -15.67
N ASP A 434 -31.64 13.25 -15.76
CA ASP A 434 -32.61 14.01 -16.53
C ASP A 434 -32.04 15.33 -17.07
N ILE A 435 -32.89 16.09 -17.78
CA ILE A 435 -32.50 17.34 -18.46
C ILE A 435 -32.24 18.51 -17.50
N GLU A 436 -32.89 18.55 -16.33
CA GLU A 436 -32.64 19.60 -15.34
C GLU A 436 -31.32 19.32 -14.61
N ASP A 437 -31.07 18.06 -14.29
CA ASP A 437 -29.78 17.57 -13.77
C ASP A 437 -28.64 17.88 -14.77
N PHE A 438 -28.84 17.64 -16.07
CA PHE A 438 -27.89 18.03 -17.11
C PHE A 438 -27.61 19.53 -17.13
N LYS A 439 -28.65 20.38 -17.04
CA LYS A 439 -28.48 21.85 -17.01
C LYS A 439 -27.73 22.30 -15.76
N GLU A 440 -27.99 21.66 -14.62
CA GLU A 440 -27.24 21.92 -13.40
C GLU A 440 -25.77 21.55 -13.58
N ALA A 441 -25.46 20.31 -13.98
CA ALA A 441 -24.10 19.86 -14.24
C ALA A 441 -23.37 20.74 -15.27
N ALA A 442 -24.06 21.16 -16.33
CA ALA A 442 -23.50 22.04 -17.37
C ALA A 442 -23.23 23.49 -16.90
N GLY A 443 -23.63 23.85 -15.68
CA GLY A 443 -23.46 25.18 -15.10
C GLY A 443 -24.43 26.23 -15.63
N VAL A 444 -25.55 25.80 -16.21
CA VAL A 444 -26.62 26.69 -16.70
C VAL A 444 -27.37 27.34 -15.54
N SER A 445 -27.48 26.65 -14.40
CA SER A 445 -27.99 27.18 -13.13
C SER A 445 -26.81 27.53 -12.21
N ARG A 446 -26.52 28.83 -12.02
CA ARG A 446 -25.28 29.41 -11.45
C ARG A 446 -24.96 29.07 -9.97
N LYS A 447 -25.43 27.95 -9.41
CA LYS A 447 -25.38 27.75 -7.96
C LYS A 447 -24.07 27.21 -7.40
N ASN A 448 -23.21 26.43 -8.10
CA ASN A 448 -22.12 25.73 -7.38
C ASN A 448 -20.82 25.34 -8.14
N HIS A 449 -20.49 25.86 -9.33
CA HIS A 449 -19.31 25.36 -10.06
C HIS A 449 -17.98 26.01 -9.61
N LYS A 450 -17.35 25.44 -8.58
CA LYS A 450 -15.96 25.76 -8.19
C LYS A 450 -14.91 24.93 -8.96
N ASN A 451 -15.27 23.74 -9.45
CA ASN A 451 -14.35 22.79 -10.05
C ASN A 451 -14.61 22.61 -11.56
N GLU A 452 -13.57 22.27 -12.31
CA GLU A 452 -13.66 21.97 -13.74
C GLU A 452 -14.26 20.56 -13.96
N THR A 453 -15.33 20.50 -14.75
CA THR A 453 -16.15 19.30 -14.97
C THR A 453 -16.24 18.94 -16.46
N ILE A 454 -16.27 17.64 -16.74
CA ILE A 454 -16.59 17.07 -18.06
C ILE A 454 -17.98 16.46 -18.00
N ILE A 455 -18.78 16.66 -19.05
CA ILE A 455 -20.00 15.90 -19.27
C ILE A 455 -19.78 15.04 -20.52
N ASP A 456 -19.77 13.72 -20.34
CA ASP A 456 -19.73 12.78 -21.45
C ASP A 456 -21.16 12.32 -21.76
N PHE A 457 -21.67 12.76 -22.90
CA PHE A 457 -23.06 12.55 -23.34
C PHE A 457 -23.07 11.65 -24.57
N LYS A 458 -23.46 10.39 -24.36
CA LYS A 458 -23.63 9.38 -25.39
C LYS A 458 -25.13 9.13 -25.62
N ALA A 459 -25.63 9.28 -26.85
CA ALA A 459 -27.04 9.00 -27.22
C ALA A 459 -27.19 8.84 -28.75
N ASP A 460 -28.39 8.61 -29.28
CA ASP A 460 -28.60 8.51 -30.73
C ASP A 460 -28.47 9.90 -31.38
N PHE A 461 -27.30 10.14 -31.98
CA PHE A 461 -26.94 11.34 -32.72
C PHE A 461 -26.56 10.95 -34.15
N PRO A 462 -27.53 10.73 -35.04
CA PRO A 462 -27.28 10.15 -36.37
C PRO A 462 -26.25 10.90 -37.21
N PHE A 463 -26.21 12.24 -37.12
CA PHE A 463 -25.22 13.03 -37.85
C PHE A 463 -23.79 12.73 -37.40
N LEU A 464 -23.59 12.54 -36.09
CA LEU A 464 -22.28 12.21 -35.51
C LEU A 464 -21.83 10.81 -35.93
N ARG A 465 -22.76 9.84 -35.90
CA ARG A 465 -22.53 8.46 -36.39
C ARG A 465 -22.10 8.44 -37.86
N ASP A 466 -22.83 9.14 -38.72
CA ASP A 466 -22.61 9.11 -40.18
C ASP A 466 -21.25 9.71 -40.60
N HIS A 467 -20.54 10.38 -39.68
CA HIS A 467 -19.26 11.04 -39.93
C HIS A 467 -18.12 10.55 -39.01
N ASP A 468 -18.36 9.51 -38.19
CA ASP A 468 -17.46 9.06 -37.13
C ASP A 468 -16.94 10.23 -36.27
N LEU A 469 -17.83 11.12 -35.83
CA LEU A 469 -17.47 12.39 -35.19
C LEU A 469 -17.93 12.42 -33.73
N ALA A 470 -17.07 12.91 -32.84
CA ALA A 470 -17.47 13.39 -31.51
C ALA A 470 -17.28 14.91 -31.46
N LEU A 471 -18.27 15.62 -30.95
CA LEU A 471 -18.20 17.07 -30.75
C LEU A 471 -17.92 17.40 -29.30
N ILE A 472 -16.90 18.23 -29.05
CA ILE A 472 -16.56 18.67 -27.71
C ILE A 472 -16.86 20.17 -27.59
N ASP A 473 -17.97 20.51 -26.94
CA ASP A 473 -18.33 21.89 -26.62
C ASP A 473 -17.52 22.37 -25.40
N THR A 474 -16.85 23.51 -25.55
CA THR A 474 -16.12 24.15 -24.44
C THR A 474 -16.84 25.39 -23.95
N PRO A 475 -16.67 25.85 -22.69
CA PRO A 475 -17.20 27.13 -22.25
C PRO A 475 -16.75 28.31 -23.15
N GLY A 476 -17.55 29.38 -23.20
CA GLY A 476 -17.17 30.57 -23.96
C GLY A 476 -16.03 31.35 -23.30
N VAL A 477 -14.99 31.70 -24.07
CA VAL A 477 -13.87 32.49 -23.54
C VAL A 477 -14.33 33.92 -23.26
N ASN A 478 -14.08 34.41 -22.06
CA ASN A 478 -14.43 35.73 -21.58
C ASN A 478 -13.28 36.33 -20.73
N ARG A 479 -13.38 37.59 -20.32
CA ARG A 479 -12.24 38.30 -19.68
C ARG A 479 -11.83 37.70 -18.34
N ASN A 480 -12.75 37.00 -17.67
CA ASN A 480 -12.54 36.50 -16.33
C ASN A 480 -11.96 35.08 -16.32
N ASN A 481 -12.05 34.34 -17.43
CA ASN A 481 -11.59 32.95 -17.53
C ASN A 481 -10.49 32.74 -18.58
N TYR A 482 -9.95 33.80 -19.20
CA TYR A 482 -8.99 33.70 -20.31
C TYR A 482 -7.71 32.94 -19.97
N ASP A 483 -7.10 33.20 -18.80
CA ASP A 483 -5.80 32.59 -18.45
C ASP A 483 -5.93 31.14 -17.98
N ARG A 484 -7.02 30.81 -17.29
CA ARG A 484 -7.31 29.50 -16.70
C ARG A 484 -8.53 28.85 -17.35
N HIS A 485 -8.64 28.96 -18.67
CA HIS A 485 -9.80 28.44 -19.40
C HIS A 485 -9.71 26.90 -19.50
N PRO A 486 -10.80 26.15 -19.25
CA PRO A 486 -10.82 24.69 -19.41
C PRO A 486 -10.34 24.21 -20.78
N LEU A 487 -10.64 24.96 -21.85
CA LEU A 487 -10.23 24.63 -23.23
C LEU A 487 -8.77 24.16 -23.34
N TYR A 488 -7.83 24.80 -22.64
CA TYR A 488 -6.40 24.51 -22.78
C TYR A 488 -6.04 23.10 -22.28
N ASN A 489 -6.84 22.53 -21.39
CA ASN A 489 -6.64 21.18 -20.85
C ASN A 489 -7.05 20.07 -21.83
N TYR A 490 -7.87 20.38 -22.84
CA TYR A 490 -8.46 19.41 -23.78
C TYR A 490 -7.91 19.54 -25.20
N LEU A 491 -7.07 20.54 -25.49
CA LEU A 491 -6.50 20.73 -26.83
C LEU A 491 -5.68 19.52 -27.31
N ARG A 492 -4.96 18.81 -26.41
CA ARG A 492 -4.25 17.56 -26.75
C ARG A 492 -5.18 16.38 -27.00
N PHE A 493 -6.39 16.39 -26.43
CA PHE A 493 -7.37 15.33 -26.66
C PHE A 493 -8.06 15.49 -28.03
N ALA A 494 -8.19 16.74 -28.51
CA ALA A 494 -8.82 17.04 -29.79
C ALA A 494 -7.98 16.59 -30.99
N ASP A 495 -8.62 16.10 -32.05
CA ASP A 495 -8.02 15.83 -33.36
C ASP A 495 -8.06 17.09 -34.25
N SER A 496 -9.00 17.99 -33.99
CA SER A 496 -9.08 19.30 -34.65
C SER A 496 -9.83 20.31 -33.80
N LEU A 497 -9.55 21.59 -34.03
CA LEU A 497 -10.25 22.72 -33.41
C LEU A 497 -11.12 23.42 -34.44
N LEU A 498 -12.43 23.52 -34.18
CA LEU A 498 -13.35 24.40 -34.88
C LEU A 498 -13.56 25.68 -34.06
N PHE A 499 -12.96 26.78 -34.49
CA PHE A 499 -13.05 28.07 -33.83
C PHE A 499 -14.21 28.91 -34.39
N VAL A 500 -15.15 29.29 -33.53
CA VAL A 500 -16.40 29.97 -33.90
C VAL A 500 -16.23 31.49 -33.86
N LEU A 501 -16.29 32.10 -35.04
CA LEU A 501 -16.28 33.55 -35.27
C LEU A 501 -17.71 34.08 -35.40
N ASN A 502 -17.90 35.37 -35.15
CA ASN A 502 -19.18 36.05 -35.34
C ASN A 502 -19.13 36.92 -36.60
N ALA A 503 -20.06 36.71 -37.54
CA ALA A 503 -20.12 37.43 -38.80
C ALA A 503 -20.31 38.96 -38.65
N SER A 504 -20.83 39.44 -37.51
CA SER A 504 -20.97 40.88 -37.28
C SER A 504 -19.65 41.60 -37.00
N ASP A 505 -18.64 40.89 -36.49
CA ASP A 505 -17.31 41.41 -36.16
C ASP A 505 -16.31 40.24 -36.11
N PRO A 506 -15.95 39.67 -37.28
CA PRO A 506 -15.16 38.46 -37.33
C PRO A 506 -13.68 38.73 -37.07
N PHE A 507 -13.01 37.76 -36.46
CA PHE A 507 -11.56 37.72 -36.30
C PHE A 507 -10.98 38.92 -35.54
N THR A 508 -11.57 39.20 -34.38
CA THR A 508 -11.17 40.31 -33.49
C THR A 508 -9.75 40.12 -32.92
N GLU A 509 -9.16 41.20 -32.39
CA GLU A 509 -7.84 41.16 -31.72
C GLU A 509 -7.80 40.10 -30.61
N ARG A 510 -8.87 39.99 -29.84
CA ARG A 510 -9.00 39.00 -28.77
C ARG A 510 -9.01 37.56 -29.30
N GLU A 511 -9.69 37.32 -30.42
CA GLU A 511 -9.70 35.99 -31.05
C GLU A 511 -8.30 35.63 -31.54
N ARG A 512 -7.55 36.60 -32.10
CA ARG A 512 -6.14 36.43 -32.47
C ARG A 512 -5.24 36.11 -31.26
N GLU A 513 -5.44 36.75 -30.11
CA GLU A 513 -4.70 36.44 -28.88
C GLU A 513 -4.95 35.00 -28.41
N ILE A 514 -6.22 34.56 -28.37
CA ILE A 514 -6.59 33.19 -27.98
C ILE A 514 -5.93 32.18 -28.92
N LEU A 515 -6.09 32.37 -30.23
CA LEU A 515 -5.55 31.47 -31.26
C LEU A 515 -4.02 31.48 -31.29
N GLY A 516 -3.39 32.62 -31.04
CA GLY A 516 -1.94 32.73 -30.87
C GLY A 516 -1.43 31.90 -29.71
N LYS A 517 -2.09 31.99 -28.54
CA LYS A 517 -1.78 31.16 -27.37
C LYS A 517 -1.98 29.67 -27.67
N ILE A 518 -3.05 29.30 -28.37
CA ILE A 518 -3.29 27.91 -28.78
C ILE A 518 -2.14 27.41 -29.66
N SER A 519 -1.77 28.18 -30.69
CA SER A 519 -0.73 27.80 -31.65
C SER A 519 0.67 27.75 -31.03
N GLU A 520 0.93 28.55 -29.99
CA GLU A 520 2.18 28.51 -29.22
C GLU A 520 2.35 27.19 -28.46
N PHE A 521 1.29 26.71 -27.80
CA PHE A 521 1.35 25.47 -27.01
C PHE A 521 1.05 24.20 -27.82
N PHE A 522 0.33 24.33 -28.94
CA PHE A 522 -0.16 23.22 -29.78
C PHE A 522 0.03 23.53 -31.28
N PRO A 523 1.28 23.62 -31.76
CA PRO A 523 1.57 24.03 -33.13
C PRO A 523 1.03 23.08 -34.20
N ASP A 524 0.92 21.78 -33.89
CA ASP A 524 0.47 20.75 -34.82
C ASP A 524 -1.06 20.55 -34.83
N LEU A 525 -1.82 21.31 -34.02
CA LEU A 525 -3.27 21.19 -33.96
C LEU A 525 -3.92 21.77 -35.21
N ASN A 526 -4.73 20.98 -35.90
CA ASN A 526 -5.48 21.45 -37.06
C ASN A 526 -6.60 22.43 -36.64
N ILE A 527 -6.44 23.71 -36.96
CA ILE A 527 -7.41 24.77 -36.65
C ILE A 527 -8.23 25.13 -37.90
N HIS A 528 -9.55 25.08 -37.76
CA HIS A 528 -10.50 25.49 -38.78
C HIS A 528 -11.56 26.43 -38.19
N PHE A 529 -12.33 27.10 -39.05
CA PHE A 529 -13.15 28.23 -38.62
C PHE A 529 -14.62 28.07 -39.02
N LEU A 530 -15.49 28.53 -38.13
CA LEU A 530 -16.93 28.65 -38.39
C LEU A 530 -17.32 30.12 -38.33
N LEU A 531 -17.80 30.68 -39.44
CA LEU A 531 -18.35 32.03 -39.46
C LEU A 531 -19.86 31.98 -39.17
N ASN A 532 -20.23 32.26 -37.93
CA ASN A 532 -21.60 32.09 -37.44
C ASN A 532 -22.41 33.39 -37.51
N LYS A 533 -23.75 33.28 -37.43
CA LYS A 533 -24.71 34.40 -37.48
C LYS A 533 -24.72 35.18 -38.79
N ILE A 534 -24.47 34.50 -39.91
CA ILE A 534 -24.46 35.13 -41.23
C ILE A 534 -25.83 35.73 -41.62
N ASP A 535 -26.91 35.27 -40.99
CA ASP A 535 -28.28 35.79 -41.17
C ASP A 535 -28.48 37.23 -40.69
N VAL A 536 -27.57 37.74 -39.85
CA VAL A 536 -27.60 39.13 -39.36
C VAL A 536 -27.19 40.12 -40.46
N ILE A 537 -26.52 39.66 -41.52
CA ILE A 537 -26.05 40.48 -42.64
C ILE A 537 -27.15 40.57 -43.71
N TYR A 538 -27.53 41.80 -44.09
CA TYR A 538 -28.69 42.05 -44.95
C TYR A 538 -28.35 41.94 -46.44
N GLY A 539 -28.40 40.72 -46.95
CA GLY A 539 -28.34 40.44 -48.39
C GLY A 539 -27.23 39.47 -48.76
N GLN A 540 -27.48 38.63 -49.77
CA GLN A 540 -26.58 37.55 -50.14
C GLN A 540 -25.19 38.03 -50.64
N GLN A 541 -25.14 39.18 -51.31
CA GLN A 541 -23.85 39.76 -51.76
C GLN A 541 -23.02 40.28 -50.59
N GLU A 542 -23.64 41.00 -49.65
CA GLU A 542 -22.95 41.53 -48.46
C GLU A 542 -22.46 40.39 -47.54
N ALA A 543 -23.27 39.35 -47.38
CA ALA A 543 -22.87 38.15 -46.65
C ALA A 543 -21.67 37.43 -47.28
N ALA A 544 -21.61 37.36 -48.62
CA ALA A 544 -20.47 36.80 -49.34
C ALA A 544 -19.22 37.69 -49.17
N GLU A 545 -19.36 39.01 -49.24
CA GLU A 545 -18.26 39.95 -49.03
C GLU A 545 -17.67 39.84 -47.61
N VAL A 546 -18.50 39.75 -46.58
CA VAL A 546 -18.04 39.56 -45.20
C VAL A 546 -17.33 38.22 -45.02
N PHE A 547 -17.84 37.16 -45.63
CA PHE A 547 -17.16 35.86 -45.63
C PHE A 547 -15.77 35.95 -46.29
N ASP A 548 -15.69 36.53 -47.49
CA ASP A 548 -14.44 36.65 -48.24
C ASP A 548 -13.41 37.53 -47.49
N GLN A 549 -13.85 38.61 -46.85
CA GLN A 549 -13.00 39.47 -46.02
C GLN A 549 -12.47 38.75 -44.78
N ALA A 550 -13.36 38.09 -44.01
CA ALA A 550 -12.97 37.31 -42.85
C ALA A 550 -11.99 36.20 -43.23
N TRP A 551 -12.23 35.53 -44.36
CA TRP A 551 -11.34 34.48 -44.87
C TRP A 551 -9.98 35.03 -45.28
N ALA A 552 -9.95 36.19 -45.93
CA ALA A 552 -8.70 36.85 -46.34
C ALA A 552 -7.84 37.27 -45.14
N GLU A 553 -8.43 37.59 -43.99
CA GLU A 553 -7.69 37.84 -42.75
C GLU A 553 -7.22 36.54 -42.09
N VAL A 554 -8.11 35.57 -41.91
CA VAL A 554 -7.79 34.29 -41.26
C VAL A 554 -6.67 33.55 -41.99
N SER A 555 -6.76 33.46 -43.32
CA SER A 555 -5.80 32.72 -44.16
C SER A 555 -4.39 33.31 -44.17
N GLN A 556 -4.19 34.56 -43.74
CA GLN A 556 -2.85 35.13 -43.56
C GLN A 556 -2.10 34.49 -42.38
N TYR A 557 -2.84 34.09 -41.34
CA TYR A 557 -2.28 33.45 -40.15
C TYR A 557 -2.39 31.93 -40.20
N TYR A 558 -3.46 31.40 -40.82
CA TYR A 558 -3.77 29.97 -40.90
C TYR A 558 -4.03 29.56 -42.35
N PRO A 559 -2.97 29.42 -43.19
CA PRO A 559 -3.13 29.18 -44.63
C PRO A 559 -3.77 27.82 -44.96
N ASP A 560 -3.56 26.81 -44.13
CA ASP A 560 -4.10 25.46 -44.33
C ASP A 560 -5.51 25.27 -43.74
N ALA A 561 -6.04 26.28 -43.06
CA ALA A 561 -7.37 26.21 -42.48
C ALA A 561 -8.46 26.10 -43.56
N LYS A 562 -9.67 25.74 -43.12
CA LYS A 562 -10.90 25.89 -43.88
C LYS A 562 -11.88 26.72 -43.07
N MET A 563 -12.77 27.41 -43.76
CA MET A 563 -13.86 28.15 -43.14
C MET A 563 -15.17 27.86 -43.85
N PHE A 564 -16.26 27.72 -43.08
CA PHE A 564 -17.61 27.67 -43.63
C PHE A 564 -18.55 28.60 -42.88
N ALA A 565 -19.58 29.09 -43.57
CA ALA A 565 -20.59 29.97 -43.01
C ALA A 565 -21.74 29.16 -42.40
N PHE A 566 -22.27 29.62 -41.27
CA PHE A 566 -23.39 28.96 -40.59
C PHE A 566 -24.41 29.95 -40.01
N SER A 567 -25.68 29.54 -40.01
CA SER A 567 -26.75 30.17 -39.25
C SER A 567 -27.78 29.16 -38.78
N SER A 568 -28.20 29.28 -37.52
CA SER A 568 -29.30 28.50 -36.94
C SER A 568 -30.69 28.92 -37.43
N ASN A 569 -30.80 30.02 -38.19
CA ASN A 569 -32.05 30.51 -38.77
C ASN A 569 -32.28 30.01 -40.21
N TYR A 570 -31.29 29.36 -40.81
CA TYR A 570 -31.36 28.79 -42.16
C TYR A 570 -31.81 27.33 -42.13
N ASP A 571 -32.03 26.74 -43.32
CA ASP A 571 -32.49 25.36 -43.44
C ASP A 571 -31.45 24.37 -42.89
N ASN A 572 -31.81 23.65 -41.82
CA ASN A 572 -30.91 22.73 -41.12
C ASN A 572 -30.34 21.64 -42.05
N ALA A 573 -31.12 21.11 -43.00
CA ALA A 573 -30.65 20.05 -43.89
C ALA A 573 -29.53 20.55 -44.81
N GLN A 574 -29.67 21.76 -45.36
CA GLN A 574 -28.62 22.39 -46.14
C GLN A 574 -27.38 22.72 -45.29
N GLN A 575 -27.55 23.25 -44.07
CA GLN A 575 -26.45 23.55 -43.15
C GLN A 575 -25.64 22.29 -42.77
N LEU A 576 -26.33 21.20 -42.44
CA LEU A 576 -25.69 19.92 -42.12
C LEU A 576 -24.98 19.32 -43.34
N LYS A 577 -25.53 19.49 -44.54
CA LYS A 577 -24.85 19.08 -45.77
C LYS A 577 -23.57 19.88 -46.03
N ASP A 578 -23.59 21.18 -45.78
CA ASP A 578 -22.40 22.04 -45.92
C ASP A 578 -21.34 21.67 -44.88
N PHE A 579 -21.75 21.37 -43.64
CA PHE A 579 -20.85 20.87 -42.61
C PHE A 579 -20.29 19.48 -42.94
N SER A 580 -21.10 18.56 -43.51
CA SER A 580 -20.65 17.26 -44.01
C SER A 580 -19.54 17.41 -45.05
N ASN A 581 -19.71 18.34 -46.00
CA ASN A 581 -18.68 18.62 -47.00
C ASN A 581 -17.41 19.20 -46.36
N PHE A 582 -17.57 20.12 -45.39
CA PHE A 582 -16.46 20.67 -44.63
C PHE A 582 -15.65 19.57 -43.94
N ILE A 583 -16.30 18.69 -43.16
CA ILE A 583 -15.64 17.56 -42.47
C ILE A 583 -14.86 16.71 -43.47
N LYS A 584 -15.46 16.36 -44.62
CA LYS A 584 -14.80 15.57 -45.67
C LYS A 584 -13.55 16.24 -46.24
N THR A 585 -13.52 17.57 -46.30
CA THR A 585 -12.37 18.33 -46.81
C THR A 585 -11.29 18.60 -45.77
N THR A 586 -11.63 18.58 -44.48
CA THR A 586 -10.71 18.84 -43.37
C THR A 586 -10.15 17.57 -42.74
N ARG A 587 -10.77 16.41 -42.99
CA ARG A 587 -10.25 15.12 -42.54
C ARG A 587 -8.99 14.80 -43.33
N ASN A 588 -7.84 15.16 -42.78
CA ASN A 588 -6.55 14.81 -43.37
C ASN A 588 -6.34 13.30 -43.31
N ALA A 589 -5.62 12.75 -44.30
CA ALA A 589 -5.09 11.39 -44.27
C ALA A 589 -3.84 11.31 -43.36
N VAL A 590 -3.90 11.90 -42.16
CA VAL A 590 -2.87 11.76 -41.14
C VAL A 590 -2.92 10.33 -40.61
N ASP A 591 -1.76 9.78 -40.27
CA ASP A 591 -1.65 8.51 -39.56
C ASP A 591 -2.26 8.66 -38.14
N LEU A 592 -3.57 8.40 -38.06
CA LEU A 592 -4.37 8.52 -36.84
C LEU A 592 -3.76 7.71 -35.69
N ASP A 593 -3.12 6.58 -35.98
CA ASP A 593 -2.53 5.72 -34.96
C ASP A 593 -1.30 6.37 -34.31
N GLN A 594 -0.49 7.08 -35.09
CA GLN A 594 0.66 7.82 -34.56
C GLN A 594 0.23 9.02 -33.71
N GLU A 595 -0.73 9.81 -34.20
CA GLU A 595 -1.24 10.95 -33.45
C GLU A 595 -1.86 10.49 -32.11
N ARG A 596 -2.63 9.40 -32.13
CA ARG A 596 -3.20 8.78 -30.93
C ARG A 596 -2.12 8.26 -29.98
N THR A 597 -1.05 7.66 -30.50
CA THR A 597 0.08 7.21 -29.67
C THR A 597 0.71 8.38 -28.92
N ALA A 598 0.98 9.49 -29.61
CA ALA A 598 1.54 10.68 -28.98
C ALA A 598 0.59 11.30 -27.92
N LYS A 599 -0.72 11.30 -28.19
CA LYS A 599 -1.74 11.74 -27.22
C LYS A 599 -1.74 10.86 -25.98
N LEU A 600 -1.71 9.53 -26.16
CA LEU A 600 -1.67 8.58 -25.06
C LEU A 600 -0.41 8.76 -24.21
N GLN A 601 0.77 8.85 -24.83
CA GLN A 601 2.04 9.11 -24.14
C GLN A 601 2.00 10.41 -23.32
N PHE A 602 1.39 11.47 -23.85
CA PHE A 602 1.16 12.71 -23.09
C PHE A 602 0.27 12.48 -21.86
N PHE A 603 -0.82 11.71 -21.97
CA PHE A 603 -1.67 11.41 -20.83
C PHE A 603 -1.02 10.48 -19.80
N VAL A 604 -0.18 9.54 -20.24
CA VAL A 604 0.68 8.75 -19.35
C VAL A 604 1.61 9.66 -18.56
N ARG A 605 2.29 10.61 -19.24
CA ARG A 605 3.13 11.62 -18.56
C ARG A 605 2.33 12.42 -17.54
N ARG A 606 1.15 12.89 -17.92
CA ARG A 606 0.25 13.65 -17.06
C ARG A 606 -0.21 12.84 -15.84
N ALA A 607 -0.46 11.53 -16.00
CA ALA A 607 -0.80 10.64 -14.90
C ALA A 607 0.36 10.49 -13.92
N ILE A 608 1.60 10.31 -14.41
CA ILE A 608 2.81 10.25 -13.57
C ILE A 608 2.98 11.56 -12.78
N THR A 609 2.86 12.72 -13.45
CA THR A 609 2.95 14.03 -12.78
C THR A 609 1.84 14.22 -11.75
N TYR A 610 0.59 13.86 -12.09
CA TYR A 610 -0.54 13.93 -11.18
C TYR A 610 -0.30 13.11 -9.91
N LEU A 611 0.24 11.90 -10.04
CA LEU A 611 0.55 11.04 -8.89
C LEU A 611 1.65 11.65 -8.01
N LEU A 612 2.72 12.18 -8.61
CA LEU A 612 3.76 12.89 -7.86
C LEU A 612 3.20 14.06 -7.03
N ASP A 613 2.29 14.85 -7.61
CA ASP A 613 1.65 15.98 -6.92
C ASP A 613 0.66 15.49 -5.85
N LYS A 614 -0.11 14.43 -6.14
CA LYS A 614 -1.15 13.90 -5.24
C LYS A 614 -0.56 13.40 -3.93
N ARG A 615 0.65 12.85 -3.95
CA ARG A 615 1.38 12.50 -2.72
C ARG A 615 1.61 13.70 -1.80
N VAL A 616 2.05 14.82 -2.36
CA VAL A 616 2.30 16.06 -1.58
C VAL A 616 0.99 16.55 -0.98
N GLU A 617 -0.10 16.47 -1.75
CA GLU A 617 -1.44 16.78 -1.26
C GLU A 617 -1.86 15.86 -0.10
N LEU A 618 -1.66 14.54 -0.21
CA LEU A 618 -1.96 13.58 0.86
C LEU A 618 -1.14 13.87 2.12
N GLU A 619 0.14 14.19 1.99
CA GLU A 619 0.99 14.58 3.12
C GLU A 619 0.43 15.81 3.83
N ASN A 620 0.04 16.84 3.06
CA ASN A 620 -0.55 18.06 3.60
C ASN A 620 -1.91 17.79 4.26
N ASN A 621 -2.78 16.99 3.64
CA ASN A 621 -4.09 16.64 4.19
C ASN A 621 -3.98 15.89 5.52
N HIS A 622 -3.03 14.95 5.65
CA HIS A 622 -2.76 14.29 6.93
C HIS A 622 -2.22 15.27 7.97
N MET A 623 -1.31 16.17 7.60
CA MET A 623 -0.81 17.21 8.53
C MET A 623 -1.93 18.15 9.00
N GLU A 624 -2.80 18.60 8.10
CA GLU A 624 -3.94 19.46 8.44
C GLU A 624 -4.94 18.74 9.34
N SER A 625 -5.27 17.47 9.03
CA SER A 625 -6.17 16.65 9.86
C SER A 625 -5.61 16.43 11.27
N ILE A 626 -4.31 16.12 11.39
CA ILE A 626 -3.64 15.99 12.70
C ILE A 626 -3.73 17.31 13.47
N SER A 627 -3.38 18.43 12.83
CA SER A 627 -3.40 19.74 13.49
C SER A 627 -4.81 20.13 13.95
N TRP A 628 -5.81 19.86 13.11
CA TRP A 628 -7.21 20.15 13.43
C TRP A 628 -7.69 19.28 14.60
N ASN A 629 -7.39 17.99 14.60
CA ASN A 629 -7.75 17.10 15.72
C ASN A 629 -7.00 17.44 17.01
N GLU A 630 -5.73 17.88 16.95
CA GLU A 630 -5.00 18.37 18.13
C GLU A 630 -5.66 19.62 18.73
N GLU A 631 -6.16 20.53 17.88
CA GLU A 631 -6.97 21.68 18.34
C GLU A 631 -8.30 21.23 18.95
N MET A 632 -8.99 20.25 18.34
CA MET A 632 -10.24 19.70 18.85
C MET A 632 -10.08 19.02 20.20
N VAL A 633 -9.04 18.20 20.39
CA VAL A 633 -8.71 17.60 21.69
C VAL A 633 -8.53 18.69 22.75
N SER A 634 -7.84 19.79 22.42
CA SER A 634 -7.66 20.91 23.35
C SER A 634 -9.01 21.56 23.73
N LYS A 635 -9.88 21.82 22.75
CA LYS A 635 -11.21 22.42 22.97
C LYS A 635 -12.14 21.50 23.77
N LEU A 636 -12.19 20.21 23.43
CA LEU A 636 -13.00 19.21 24.12
C LEU A 636 -12.55 19.03 25.58
N ASN A 637 -11.24 18.97 25.85
CA ASN A 637 -10.74 18.98 27.23
C ASN A 637 -11.11 20.28 27.97
N GLY A 638 -11.10 21.42 27.28
CA GLY A 638 -11.62 22.68 27.80
C GLY A 638 -13.09 22.59 28.21
N ALA A 639 -13.93 21.99 27.36
CA ALA A 639 -15.35 21.76 27.62
C ALA A 639 -15.59 20.80 28.80
N ILE A 640 -14.82 19.71 28.92
CA ILE A 640 -14.89 18.78 30.06
C ILE A 640 -14.62 19.52 31.37
N ASN A 641 -13.60 20.39 31.41
CA ASN A 641 -13.30 21.17 32.61
C ASN A 641 -14.42 22.18 32.93
N GLN A 642 -14.96 22.86 31.92
CA GLN A 642 -16.09 23.79 32.11
C GLN A 642 -17.34 23.07 32.63
N LEU A 643 -17.62 21.87 32.12
CA LEU A 643 -18.71 21.04 32.62
C LEU A 643 -18.50 20.65 34.08
N GLY A 644 -17.27 20.31 34.49
CA GLY A 644 -16.93 20.05 35.89
C GLY A 644 -17.12 21.27 36.79
N ASP A 645 -16.76 22.47 36.32
CA ASP A 645 -17.00 23.70 37.07
C ASP A 645 -18.50 23.96 37.27
N ILE A 646 -19.32 23.70 36.23
CA ILE A 646 -20.78 23.84 36.28
C ILE A 646 -21.39 22.81 37.22
N GLU A 647 -21.00 21.54 37.12
CA GLU A 647 -21.47 20.46 38.00
C GLU A 647 -21.22 20.83 39.48
N GLU A 648 -20.01 21.30 39.80
CA GLU A 648 -19.65 21.69 41.16
C GLU A 648 -20.43 22.94 41.62
N GLU A 649 -20.58 23.95 40.76
CA GLU A 649 -21.37 25.15 41.05
C GLU A 649 -22.84 24.81 41.36
N LYS A 650 -23.48 24.03 40.49
CA LYS A 650 -24.89 23.65 40.60
C LYS A 650 -25.12 22.75 41.81
N SER A 651 -24.23 21.79 42.05
CA SER A 651 -24.26 20.94 43.26
C SER A 651 -24.23 21.77 44.54
N ARG A 652 -23.29 22.72 44.64
CA ARG A 652 -23.17 23.63 45.80
C ARG A 652 -24.39 24.54 45.93
N SER A 653 -24.90 25.09 44.83
CA SER A 653 -26.07 25.99 44.82
C SER A 653 -27.32 25.28 45.33
N ILE A 654 -27.63 24.11 44.76
CA ILE A 654 -28.80 23.29 45.09
C ILE A 654 -28.72 22.80 46.54
N GLN A 655 -27.57 22.27 46.97
CA GLN A 655 -27.38 21.78 48.34
C GLN A 655 -27.48 22.92 49.38
N LYS A 656 -26.91 24.10 49.08
CA LYS A 656 -27.01 25.28 49.95
C LYS A 656 -28.45 25.76 50.10
N SER A 657 -29.22 25.74 49.01
CA SER A 657 -30.65 26.09 49.02
C SER A 657 -31.45 25.14 49.90
N PHE A 658 -31.21 23.83 49.79
CA PHE A 658 -31.83 22.83 50.67
C PHE A 658 -31.46 23.03 52.15
N ARG A 659 -30.17 23.24 52.42
CA ARG A 659 -29.67 23.47 53.78
C ARG A 659 -30.34 24.69 54.42
N LYS A 660 -30.59 25.75 53.65
CA LYS A 660 -31.30 26.94 54.13
C LYS A 660 -32.71 26.61 54.61
N ILE A 661 -33.50 25.87 53.83
CA ILE A 661 -34.86 25.44 54.22
C ILE A 661 -34.82 24.62 55.50
N LYS A 662 -33.87 23.68 55.59
CA LYS A 662 -33.66 22.85 56.77
C LYS A 662 -33.33 23.69 58.02
N ASP A 663 -32.41 24.64 57.90
CA ASP A 663 -31.96 25.47 59.02
C ASP A 663 -33.03 26.48 59.47
N GLU A 664 -33.79 27.06 58.53
CA GLU A 664 -34.93 27.94 58.82
C GLU A 664 -36.04 27.18 59.57
N THR A 665 -36.38 25.97 59.10
CA THR A 665 -37.34 25.08 59.77
C THR A 665 -36.87 24.68 61.16
N ARG A 666 -35.57 24.41 61.31
CA ARG A 666 -34.96 24.11 62.61
C ARG A 666 -35.14 25.26 63.60
N ALA A 667 -34.86 26.48 63.16
CA ALA A 667 -34.99 27.68 63.97
C ALA A 667 -36.45 27.88 64.39
N GLU A 668 -37.40 27.71 63.45
CA GLU A 668 -38.84 27.85 63.72
C GLU A 668 -39.31 26.87 64.80
N ILE A 669 -38.92 25.59 64.73
CA ILE A 669 -39.26 24.58 65.74
C ILE A 669 -38.63 24.95 67.11
N ILE A 670 -37.35 25.34 67.13
CA ILE A 670 -36.63 25.68 68.36
C ILE A 670 -37.26 26.90 69.05
N GLU A 671 -37.76 27.87 68.29
CA GLU A 671 -38.44 29.05 68.80
C GLU A 671 -39.86 28.71 69.30
N LYS A 672 -40.65 27.98 68.51
CA LYS A 672 -42.07 27.80 68.78
C LYS A 672 -42.40 26.73 69.81
N VAL A 673 -41.62 25.66 69.89
CA VAL A 673 -41.86 24.57 70.85
C VAL A 673 -41.84 25.08 72.30
N PRO A 674 -40.84 25.87 72.77
CA PRO A 674 -40.87 26.45 74.10
C PRO A 674 -42.11 27.28 74.41
N GLU A 675 -42.62 28.07 73.46
CA GLU A 675 -43.84 28.85 73.63
C GLU A 675 -45.07 27.95 73.81
N LEU A 676 -45.20 26.91 72.97
CA LEU A 676 -46.27 25.93 73.08
C LEU A 676 -46.25 25.22 74.44
N LEU A 677 -45.06 24.86 74.93
CA LEU A 677 -44.90 24.23 76.23
C LEU A 677 -45.26 25.15 77.39
N ARG A 678 -44.85 26.43 77.36
CA ARG A 678 -45.26 27.43 78.37
C ARG A 678 -46.77 27.64 78.39
N SER A 679 -47.42 27.68 77.22
CA SER A 679 -48.88 27.86 77.09
C SER A 679 -49.70 26.68 77.65
N CYS A 680 -49.07 25.56 78.00
CA CYS A 680 -49.76 24.48 78.69
C CYS A 680 -50.15 24.87 80.13
N SER A 681 -49.60 25.97 80.67
CA SER A 681 -49.99 26.51 81.98
C SER A 681 -51.47 26.92 82.05
N ASP A 682 -52.09 27.25 80.92
CA ASP A 682 -53.51 27.61 80.82
C ASP A 682 -54.46 26.48 81.21
N LEU A 683 -54.01 25.23 81.15
CA LEU A 683 -54.79 24.04 81.51
C LEU A 683 -54.71 23.71 83.00
N VAL A 684 -53.80 24.36 83.74
CA VAL A 684 -53.70 24.22 85.19
C VAL A 684 -54.76 25.14 85.80
N THR A 685 -55.75 24.57 86.47
CA THR A 685 -56.78 25.30 87.25
C THR A 685 -56.70 24.94 88.74
N GLU A 686 -57.35 25.69 89.62
CA GLU A 686 -57.39 25.38 91.06
C GLU A 686 -58.07 24.03 91.38
N ASP A 687 -58.88 23.50 90.46
CA ASP A 687 -59.58 22.20 90.60
C ASP A 687 -58.81 21.01 89.99
N SER A 688 -57.58 21.22 89.53
CA SER A 688 -56.77 20.18 88.87
C SER A 688 -56.36 19.06 89.84
N ASP A 689 -56.27 17.81 89.35
CA ASP A 689 -55.70 16.69 90.11
C ASP A 689 -54.16 16.78 90.14
N PHE A 690 -53.63 17.52 91.12
CA PHE A 690 -52.18 17.70 91.29
C PHE A 690 -51.42 16.38 91.56
N GLY A 691 -52.11 15.28 91.88
CA GLY A 691 -51.51 13.94 91.97
C GLY A 691 -51.16 13.33 90.61
N LYS A 692 -51.89 13.71 89.55
CA LYS A 692 -51.72 13.22 88.16
C LYS A 692 -51.29 14.29 87.16
N ILE A 693 -51.37 15.57 87.52
CA ILE A 693 -51.13 16.72 86.63
C ILE A 693 -49.82 16.65 85.85
N HIS A 694 -48.74 16.13 86.43
CA HIS A 694 -47.46 15.96 85.74
C HIS A 694 -47.53 15.03 84.52
N SER A 695 -48.34 13.96 84.60
CA SER A 695 -48.53 13.02 83.48
C SER A 695 -49.51 13.57 82.44
N GLU A 696 -50.53 14.30 82.89
CA GLU A 696 -51.50 14.97 82.01
C GLU A 696 -50.84 16.10 81.22
N MET A 697 -49.99 16.90 81.87
CA MET A 697 -49.20 17.95 81.21
C MET A 697 -48.19 17.36 80.24
N ASP A 698 -47.48 16.29 80.60
CA ASP A 698 -46.54 15.62 79.69
C ASP A 698 -47.25 15.10 78.42
N GLN A 699 -48.42 14.47 78.58
CA GLN A 699 -49.23 14.01 77.47
C GLN A 699 -49.73 15.15 76.58
N GLU A 700 -50.25 16.21 77.18
CA GLU A 700 -50.77 17.37 76.46
C GLU A 700 -49.66 18.16 75.76
N MET A 701 -48.51 18.34 76.39
CA MET A 701 -47.33 18.96 75.79
C MET A 701 -46.86 18.20 74.55
N ASN A 702 -46.78 16.87 74.64
CA ASN A 702 -46.47 16.01 73.50
C ASN A 702 -47.53 16.14 72.40
N LYS A 703 -48.82 16.15 72.75
CA LYS A 703 -49.93 16.33 71.81
C LYS A 703 -49.87 17.69 71.09
N ARG A 704 -49.59 18.78 71.79
CA ARG A 704 -49.46 20.11 71.16
C ARG A 704 -48.24 20.21 70.26
N ILE A 705 -47.13 19.57 70.61
CA ILE A 705 -45.96 19.47 69.71
C ILE A 705 -46.32 18.66 68.47
N GLU A 706 -46.93 17.49 68.63
CA GLU A 706 -47.37 16.61 67.54
C GLU A 706 -48.31 17.36 66.59
N GLU A 707 -49.36 18.00 67.10
CA GLU A 707 -50.30 18.80 66.30
C GLU A 707 -49.62 19.97 65.58
N TYR A 708 -48.67 20.66 66.22
CA TYR A 708 -47.90 21.74 65.59
C TYR A 708 -47.01 21.22 64.45
N LEU A 709 -46.31 20.11 64.68
CA LEU A 709 -45.46 19.50 63.67
C LEU A 709 -46.30 19.00 62.48
N GLU A 710 -47.41 18.31 62.72
CA GLU A 710 -48.24 17.73 61.66
C GLU A 710 -49.06 18.76 60.89
N LYS A 711 -49.65 19.75 61.57
CA LYS A 711 -50.59 20.70 60.94
C LYS A 711 -49.95 21.99 60.47
N THR A 712 -48.74 22.31 60.94
CA THR A 712 -48.07 23.58 60.62
C THR A 712 -46.71 23.36 59.98
N VAL A 713 -45.79 22.69 60.68
CA VAL A 713 -44.40 22.58 60.21
C VAL A 713 -44.29 21.67 58.99
N LEU A 714 -44.91 20.50 59.02
CA LEU A 714 -44.80 19.50 57.95
C LEU A 714 -45.42 19.94 56.62
N PRO A 715 -46.64 20.54 56.57
CA PRO A 715 -47.20 21.05 55.31
C PRO A 715 -46.40 22.21 54.74
N LYS A 716 -45.89 23.10 55.60
CA LYS A 716 -45.02 24.21 55.19
C LYS A 716 -43.71 23.67 54.62
N PHE A 717 -43.06 22.74 55.32
CA PHE A 717 -41.83 22.11 54.87
C PHE A 717 -42.01 21.38 53.53
N HIS A 718 -43.13 20.67 53.32
CA HIS A 718 -43.44 20.06 52.03
C HIS A 718 -43.59 21.09 50.92
N SER A 719 -44.24 22.23 51.20
CA SER A 719 -44.31 23.36 50.26
C SER A 719 -42.91 23.89 49.92
N ASP A 720 -42.07 24.14 50.94
CA ASP A 720 -40.71 24.65 50.75
C ASP A 720 -39.84 23.65 49.96
N LEU A 721 -40.04 22.34 50.15
CA LEU A 721 -39.38 21.30 49.34
C LEU A 721 -39.81 21.34 47.87
N ASN A 722 -41.10 21.54 47.59
CA ASN A 722 -41.58 21.66 46.21
C ASN A 722 -41.00 22.91 45.53
N ASP A 723 -40.93 24.03 46.25
CA ASP A 723 -40.31 25.26 45.76
C ASP A 723 -38.80 25.05 45.49
N TRP A 724 -38.11 24.29 46.35
CA TRP A 724 -36.71 23.91 46.13
C TRP A 724 -36.51 22.98 44.93
N ILE A 725 -37.40 22.01 44.72
CA ILE A 725 -37.37 21.15 43.52
C ILE A 725 -37.57 21.99 42.27
N GLN A 726 -38.48 22.96 42.29
CA GLN A 726 -38.69 23.87 41.17
C GLN A 726 -37.47 24.75 40.92
N PHE A 727 -36.86 25.32 41.96
CA PHE A 727 -35.59 26.04 41.85
C PHE A 727 -34.49 25.16 41.23
N SER A 728 -34.38 23.91 41.67
CA SER A 728 -33.37 22.99 41.15
C SER A 728 -33.62 22.60 39.70
N LYS A 729 -34.89 22.48 39.29
CA LYS A 729 -35.26 22.32 37.89
C LYS A 729 -34.78 23.51 37.06
N ASP A 730 -35.02 24.74 37.53
CA ASP A 730 -34.61 25.94 36.79
C ASP A 730 -33.07 26.01 36.66
N GLU A 731 -32.34 25.57 37.69
CA GLU A 731 -30.87 25.43 37.64
C GLU A 731 -30.42 24.38 36.61
N PHE A 732 -31.09 23.23 36.54
CA PHE A 732 -30.82 22.17 35.55
C PHE A 732 -31.21 22.58 34.12
N ASP A 733 -32.34 23.24 33.93
CA ASP A 733 -32.79 23.75 32.62
C ASP A 733 -31.76 24.76 32.06
N GLN A 734 -31.21 25.63 32.91
CA GLN A 734 -30.12 26.54 32.51
C GLN A 734 -28.86 25.79 32.05
N SER A 735 -28.48 24.75 32.80
CA SER A 735 -27.32 23.93 32.44
C SER A 735 -27.53 23.15 31.14
N GLN A 736 -28.73 22.60 30.90
CA GLN A 736 -29.05 21.93 29.65
C GLN A 736 -28.94 22.89 28.45
N ASN A 737 -29.53 24.09 28.55
CA ASN A 737 -29.45 25.08 27.47
C ASN A 737 -28.00 25.45 27.13
N TYR A 738 -27.14 25.59 28.15
CA TYR A 738 -25.71 25.86 27.92
C TYR A 738 -24.99 24.70 27.22
N LEU A 739 -25.32 23.46 27.57
CA LEU A 739 -24.77 22.27 26.92
C LEU A 739 -25.26 22.11 25.48
N ASP A 740 -26.51 22.47 25.19
CA ASP A 740 -27.05 22.49 23.84
C ASP A 740 -26.29 23.50 22.96
N GLU A 741 -26.06 24.72 23.47
CA GLU A 741 -25.25 25.74 22.78
C GLU A 741 -23.79 25.27 22.56
N MET A 742 -23.20 24.58 23.54
CA MET A 742 -21.87 24.00 23.43
C MET A 742 -21.81 22.91 22.35
N ALA A 743 -22.80 22.01 22.34
CA ALA A 743 -22.91 20.94 21.35
C ALA A 743 -23.07 21.51 19.93
N GLU A 744 -23.92 22.53 19.74
CA GLU A 744 -24.03 23.26 18.47
C GLU A 744 -22.70 23.87 18.03
N GLY A 745 -21.94 24.46 18.97
CA GLY A 745 -20.62 25.01 18.72
C GLY A 745 -19.64 23.97 18.15
N PHE A 746 -19.62 22.77 18.75
CA PHE A 746 -18.79 21.67 18.23
C PHE A 746 -19.32 21.13 16.91
N ASN A 747 -20.62 20.88 16.78
CA ASN A 747 -21.22 20.39 15.53
C ASN A 747 -20.98 21.34 14.36
N SER A 748 -20.96 22.66 14.60
CA SER A 748 -20.56 23.64 13.59
C SER A 748 -19.09 23.54 13.19
N MET A 749 -18.19 23.11 14.09
CA MET A 749 -16.77 22.88 13.76
C MET A 749 -16.58 21.57 13.00
N TYR A 750 -17.33 20.52 13.35
CA TYR A 750 -17.35 19.24 12.62
C TYR A 750 -18.02 19.35 11.24
N GLY A 751 -18.99 20.27 11.09
CA GLY A 751 -19.79 20.41 9.87
C GLY A 751 -20.96 19.41 9.78
N GLU A 752 -21.17 18.61 10.82
CA GLU A 752 -22.23 17.60 10.95
C GLU A 752 -22.70 17.48 12.41
N GLU A 753 -23.89 16.93 12.62
CA GLU A 753 -24.41 16.64 13.97
C GLU A 753 -23.75 15.38 14.54
N ARG A 754 -22.67 15.57 15.32
CA ARG A 754 -21.86 14.50 15.92
C ARG A 754 -21.99 14.43 17.44
N ILE A 755 -22.15 15.57 18.11
CA ILE A 755 -22.18 15.69 19.57
C ILE A 755 -23.58 16.08 20.06
N SER A 756 -24.08 15.36 21.08
CA SER A 756 -25.30 15.66 21.83
C SER A 756 -25.02 15.49 23.32
N LEU A 757 -25.39 16.49 24.12
CA LEU A 757 -25.03 16.60 25.55
C LEU A 757 -26.28 16.60 26.43
N ASP A 758 -27.09 15.55 26.32
CA ASP A 758 -28.36 15.41 27.05
C ASP A 758 -28.14 15.01 28.52
N CYS A 759 -28.67 15.81 29.47
CA CYS A 759 -28.65 15.52 30.90
C CYS A 759 -29.83 14.65 31.38
N ASP A 760 -29.69 14.05 32.57
CA ASP A 760 -30.68 13.14 33.14
C ASP A 760 -31.69 13.80 34.10
N PHE A 761 -32.78 14.35 33.55
CA PHE A 761 -33.85 15.00 34.33
C PHE A 761 -34.65 14.06 35.25
N ARG A 762 -34.45 12.72 35.18
CA ARG A 762 -35.17 11.77 36.05
C ARG A 762 -34.86 11.98 37.53
N VAL A 763 -33.72 12.61 37.85
CA VAL A 763 -33.33 13.00 39.21
C VAL A 763 -34.40 13.84 39.90
N LEU A 764 -35.06 14.76 39.17
CA LEU A 764 -36.11 15.60 39.73
C LEU A 764 -37.36 14.79 40.11
N ASP A 765 -37.69 13.76 39.32
CA ASP A 765 -38.82 12.88 39.62
C ASP A 765 -38.52 11.98 40.83
N ASP A 766 -37.26 11.59 41.02
CA ASP A 766 -36.81 10.87 42.22
C ASP A 766 -36.89 11.79 43.46
N TRP A 767 -36.45 13.05 43.35
CA TRP A 767 -36.56 14.02 44.44
C TRP A 767 -38.01 14.34 44.83
N ARG A 768 -38.94 14.45 43.87
CA ARG A 768 -40.38 14.61 44.16
C ARG A 768 -40.92 13.41 44.94
N ARG A 769 -40.60 12.19 44.49
CA ARG A 769 -41.02 10.96 45.15
C ARG A 769 -40.45 10.86 46.56
N ASP A 770 -39.18 11.23 46.74
CA ASP A 770 -38.53 11.23 48.05
C ASP A 770 -39.10 12.31 48.98
N ALA A 771 -39.39 13.52 48.48
CA ALA A 771 -40.06 14.58 49.24
C ALA A 771 -41.44 14.12 49.75
N ASP A 772 -42.25 13.49 48.89
CA ASP A 772 -43.56 12.94 49.28
C ASP A 772 -43.44 11.79 50.28
N ARG A 773 -42.47 10.88 50.08
CA ARG A 773 -42.25 9.75 50.99
C ARG A 773 -41.79 10.21 52.36
N MET A 774 -40.84 11.14 52.41
CA MET A 774 -40.28 11.65 53.67
C MET A 774 -41.30 12.45 54.45
N THR A 775 -42.13 13.26 53.79
CA THR A 775 -43.14 14.08 54.46
C THR A 775 -44.33 13.26 54.97
N ASN A 776 -44.81 12.27 54.23
CA ASN A 776 -45.90 11.39 54.71
C ASN A 776 -45.46 10.40 55.81
N GLY A 777 -44.16 10.15 55.97
CA GLY A 777 -43.60 9.19 56.91
C GLY A 777 -43.18 9.75 58.27
N VAL A 778 -43.31 11.06 58.52
CA VAL A 778 -42.88 11.65 59.80
C VAL A 778 -43.81 11.16 60.91
N HIS A 779 -43.27 10.46 61.90
CA HIS A 779 -44.00 10.05 63.10
C HIS A 779 -43.40 10.72 64.32
N TYR A 780 -44.24 11.39 65.11
CA TYR A 780 -43.82 12.02 66.34
C TYR A 780 -43.58 10.97 67.43
N GLU A 781 -42.32 10.82 67.86
CA GLU A 781 -41.98 10.04 69.04
C GLU A 781 -42.11 10.90 70.31
N LYS A 782 -43.00 10.49 71.21
CA LYS A 782 -43.20 11.19 72.49
C LYS A 782 -41.88 11.37 73.24
N VAL A 783 -41.63 12.59 73.69
CA VAL A 783 -40.48 12.98 74.49
C VAL A 783 -40.91 13.17 75.93
N ASN A 784 -40.05 12.76 76.87
CA ASN A 784 -40.32 12.95 78.29
C ASN A 784 -39.99 14.39 78.70
N ILE A 785 -41.03 15.22 78.78
CA ILE A 785 -40.92 16.68 78.96
C ILE A 785 -40.94 17.01 80.46
N MET A 786 -41.86 16.40 81.21
CA MET A 786 -42.11 16.71 82.62
C MET A 786 -41.30 15.85 83.63
N ASN A 787 -40.72 14.72 83.23
CA ASN A 787 -39.91 13.88 84.15
C ASN A 787 -38.39 14.12 84.05
N ARG A 788 -37.98 15.36 83.75
CA ARG A 788 -36.57 15.73 83.76
C ARG A 788 -36.01 15.78 85.18
N SER A 789 -34.70 15.55 85.32
CA SER A 789 -33.96 15.58 86.59
C SER A 789 -33.73 17.00 87.14
N THR A 790 -34.65 17.95 86.91
CA THR A 790 -34.54 19.28 87.51
C THR A 790 -35.06 19.23 88.95
N PRO A 791 -34.35 19.83 89.94
CA PRO A 791 -34.78 19.82 91.34
C PRO A 791 -36.20 20.36 91.54
N GLN A 792 -36.62 21.30 90.69
CA GLN A 792 -37.96 21.89 90.73
C GLN A 792 -39.05 20.94 90.21
N ALA A 793 -38.82 20.24 89.08
CA ALA A 793 -39.75 19.23 88.58
C ALA A 793 -39.91 18.05 89.54
N PHE A 794 -38.81 17.59 90.15
CA PHE A 794 -38.83 16.52 91.16
C PHE A 794 -39.58 16.95 92.42
N PHE A 795 -39.38 18.19 92.87
CA PHE A 795 -40.10 18.76 94.02
C PHE A 795 -41.59 18.92 93.73
N LEU A 796 -41.98 19.41 92.55
CA LEU A 796 -43.38 19.56 92.14
C LEU A 796 -44.10 18.21 92.03
N LYS A 797 -43.45 17.20 91.46
CA LYS A 797 -43.98 15.83 91.38
C LYS A 797 -44.20 15.21 92.77
N SER A 798 -43.27 15.46 93.69
CA SER A 798 -43.36 14.99 95.08
C SER A 798 -44.42 15.77 95.88
N ALA A 799 -44.48 17.08 95.71
CA ALA A 799 -45.45 17.96 96.34
C ALA A 799 -46.89 17.71 95.85
N GLY A 800 -47.10 17.49 94.55
CA GLY A 800 -48.40 17.16 93.98
C GLY A 800 -48.97 15.84 94.52
N LYS A 801 -48.13 14.79 94.64
CA LYS A 801 -48.54 13.49 95.21
C LYS A 801 -48.77 13.51 96.72
N LEU A 802 -48.03 14.33 97.48
CA LEU A 802 -48.11 14.38 98.94
C LEU A 802 -49.11 15.42 99.48
N LEU A 803 -49.24 16.57 98.81
CA LEU A 803 -50.04 17.71 99.27
C LEU A 803 -51.35 17.91 98.50
N GLY A 804 -51.49 17.31 97.30
CA GLY A 804 -52.68 17.43 96.45
C GLY A 804 -53.91 16.64 96.93
N VAL A 805 -53.78 15.83 97.99
CA VAL A 805 -54.91 15.08 98.61
C VAL A 805 -55.75 15.99 99.53
N LEU A 806 -55.26 17.19 99.85
CA LEU A 806 -55.91 18.14 100.75
C LEU A 806 -56.35 19.41 99.98
N PRO A 807 -57.67 19.67 99.84
CA PRO A 807 -58.18 20.80 99.04
C PRO A 807 -57.65 22.19 99.44
N GLN A 808 -57.22 22.36 100.70
CA GLN A 808 -56.68 23.63 101.22
C GLN A 808 -55.33 24.02 100.60
N ASN A 809 -54.61 23.09 99.96
CA ASN A 809 -53.30 23.34 99.34
C ASN A 809 -53.36 23.63 97.83
N ASN A 810 -54.56 23.50 97.23
CA ASN A 810 -54.74 23.59 95.78
C ASN A 810 -54.33 24.96 95.21
N THR A 811 -54.66 26.07 95.86
CA THR A 811 -54.25 27.41 95.43
C THR A 811 -52.73 27.60 95.43
N MET A 812 -52.01 26.98 96.38
CA MET A 812 -50.54 27.02 96.42
C MET A 812 -49.92 26.16 95.30
N LEU A 813 -50.44 24.95 95.09
CA LEU A 813 -49.96 24.02 94.05
C LEU A 813 -50.26 24.53 92.64
N TYR A 814 -51.45 25.12 92.43
CA TYR A 814 -51.85 25.83 91.21
C TYR A 814 -50.82 26.90 90.84
N ASN A 815 -50.55 27.85 91.74
CA ASN A 815 -49.61 28.94 91.49
C ASN A 815 -48.18 28.43 91.21
N ARG A 816 -47.77 27.32 91.86
CA ARG A 816 -46.41 26.77 91.71
C ARG A 816 -46.22 25.95 90.44
N TYR A 817 -47.22 25.15 90.03
CA TYR A 817 -47.22 24.44 88.74
C TYR A 817 -47.30 25.44 87.58
N LYS A 818 -48.20 26.42 87.68
CA LYS A 818 -48.34 27.49 86.69
C LYS A 818 -47.04 28.28 86.52
N SER A 819 -46.44 28.74 87.62
CA SER A 819 -45.15 29.42 87.59
C SER A 819 -44.03 28.56 87.01
N TYR A 820 -43.97 27.26 87.34
CA TYR A 820 -42.96 26.36 86.78
C TYR A 820 -43.09 26.25 85.26
N LEU A 821 -44.30 25.96 84.77
CA LEU A 821 -44.57 25.84 83.33
C LEU A 821 -44.26 27.13 82.56
N GLU A 822 -44.52 28.30 83.15
CA GLU A 822 -44.28 29.60 82.51
C GLU A 822 -42.80 30.01 82.51
N THR A 823 -42.04 29.62 83.54
CA THR A 823 -40.63 30.06 83.73
C THR A 823 -39.58 29.03 83.35
N GLU A 824 -39.95 27.77 83.11
CA GLU A 824 -39.00 26.72 82.71
C GLU A 824 -38.35 27.03 81.36
N ASP A 825 -37.06 26.68 81.25
CA ASP A 825 -36.34 26.74 79.99
C ASP A 825 -36.54 25.45 79.17
N TYR A 826 -37.37 25.56 78.15
CA TYR A 826 -37.69 24.49 77.22
C TYR A 826 -36.81 24.46 75.96
N TYR A 827 -35.76 25.29 75.87
CA TYR A 827 -34.91 25.38 74.69
C TYR A 827 -34.34 24.02 74.24
N GLU A 828 -33.77 23.26 75.17
CA GLU A 828 -33.22 21.90 74.90
C GLU A 828 -34.28 20.91 74.39
N ILE A 829 -35.56 21.12 74.72
CA ILE A 829 -36.66 20.33 74.15
C ILE A 829 -36.86 20.71 72.70
N GLY A 830 -36.96 22.00 72.39
CA GLY A 830 -37.03 22.49 71.01
C GLY A 830 -35.90 21.95 70.13
N VAL A 831 -34.65 21.97 70.63
CA VAL A 831 -33.49 21.39 69.93
C VAL A 831 -33.65 19.90 69.68
N THR A 832 -34.11 19.14 70.69
CA THR A 832 -34.33 17.70 70.57
C THR A 832 -35.43 17.37 69.55
N ILE A 833 -36.54 18.10 69.59
CA ILE A 833 -37.66 17.93 68.65
C ILE A 833 -37.21 18.26 67.22
N ALA A 834 -36.55 19.40 67.02
CA ALA A 834 -36.06 19.81 65.71
C ALA A 834 -35.06 18.79 65.14
N LYS A 835 -34.15 18.26 65.98
CA LYS A 835 -33.20 17.22 65.57
C LYS A 835 -33.91 15.93 65.12
N LYS A 836 -34.89 15.45 65.89
CA LYS A 836 -35.65 14.24 65.52
C LYS A 836 -36.46 14.44 64.25
N PHE A 837 -37.12 15.59 64.10
CA PHE A 837 -37.90 15.92 62.91
C PHE A 837 -37.03 15.99 61.64
N LEU A 838 -35.84 16.60 61.74
CA LEU A 838 -34.98 16.84 60.58
C LEU A 838 -34.06 15.67 60.18
N GLN A 839 -33.97 14.62 61.01
CA GLN A 839 -32.97 13.55 60.85
C GLN A 839 -33.00 12.87 59.47
N GLN A 840 -34.18 12.55 58.94
CA GLN A 840 -34.30 11.90 57.63
C GLN A 840 -33.92 12.83 56.47
N PHE A 841 -34.14 14.14 56.64
CA PHE A 841 -33.81 15.16 55.64
C PHE A 841 -32.30 15.45 55.62
N GLU A 842 -31.59 15.23 56.73
CA GLU A 842 -30.11 15.27 56.75
C GLU A 842 -29.46 14.15 55.92
N ILE A 843 -30.14 13.00 55.76
CA ILE A 843 -29.66 11.90 54.91
C ILE A 843 -29.87 12.26 53.44
N PHE A 844 -31.04 12.82 53.11
CA PHE A 844 -31.34 13.31 51.76
C PHE A 844 -30.38 14.43 51.33
N GLU A 845 -30.04 15.38 52.21
CA GLU A 845 -29.06 16.44 51.89
C GLU A 845 -27.71 15.89 51.40
N LYS A 846 -27.31 14.71 51.91
CA LYS A 846 -26.06 14.05 51.54
C LYS A 846 -26.14 13.32 50.20
N SER A 847 -27.33 13.01 49.69
CA SER A 847 -27.49 12.39 48.36
C SER A 847 -27.51 13.42 47.23
N ILE A 848 -27.92 14.66 47.51
CA ILE A 848 -28.06 15.74 46.51
C ILE A 848 -26.84 15.86 45.61
N GLU A 849 -25.62 15.91 46.18
CA GLU A 849 -24.39 16.03 45.40
C GLU A 849 -24.23 14.88 44.41
N ARG A 850 -24.43 13.64 44.87
CA ARG A 850 -24.39 12.46 43.99
C ARG A 850 -25.44 12.52 42.89
N ASP A 851 -26.63 12.99 43.21
CA ASP A 851 -27.75 13.05 42.28
C ASP A 851 -27.53 14.13 41.21
N VAL A 852 -26.94 15.27 41.56
CA VAL A 852 -26.47 16.29 40.60
C VAL A 852 -25.38 15.72 39.70
N ASN A 853 -24.46 14.93 40.23
CA ASN A 853 -23.44 14.29 39.39
C ASN A 853 -24.05 13.27 38.42
N LEU A 854 -25.12 12.58 38.81
CA LEU A 854 -25.86 11.68 37.91
C LEU A 854 -26.55 12.45 36.78
N PHE A 855 -27.04 13.66 37.04
CA PHE A 855 -27.64 14.53 36.02
C PHE A 855 -26.63 14.86 34.89
N PHE A 856 -25.38 15.17 35.23
CA PHE A 856 -24.33 15.55 34.26
C PHE A 856 -23.52 14.38 33.68
N LYS A 857 -23.76 13.14 34.12
CA LYS A 857 -22.91 11.99 33.79
C LYS A 857 -22.81 11.72 32.29
N GLN A 858 -23.94 11.79 31.58
CA GLN A 858 -23.98 11.45 30.15
C GLN A 858 -23.20 12.46 29.28
N PRO A 859 -23.32 13.79 29.49
CA PRO A 859 -22.47 14.77 28.82
C PRO A 859 -20.97 14.54 28.99
N PHE A 860 -20.50 14.16 30.20
CA PHE A 860 -19.09 13.81 30.40
C PHE A 860 -18.65 12.64 29.52
N ILE A 861 -19.44 11.56 29.48
CA ILE A 861 -19.14 10.38 28.65
C ILE A 861 -18.98 10.76 27.19
N VAL A 862 -19.92 11.54 26.64
CA VAL A 862 -19.90 11.95 25.23
C VAL A 862 -18.67 12.80 24.91
N LEU A 863 -18.31 13.76 25.78
CA LEU A 863 -17.11 14.57 25.59
C LEU A 863 -15.82 13.74 25.71
N GLU A 864 -15.73 12.83 26.67
CA GLU A 864 -14.56 11.94 26.86
C GLU A 864 -14.38 10.99 25.67
N GLU A 865 -15.47 10.39 25.17
CA GLU A 865 -15.46 9.54 23.97
C GLU A 865 -15.02 10.34 22.74
N SER A 866 -15.48 11.58 22.60
CA SER A 866 -15.10 12.47 21.49
C SER A 866 -13.60 12.83 21.53
N VAL A 867 -13.03 13.02 22.73
CA VAL A 867 -11.58 13.23 22.91
C VAL A 867 -10.80 12.00 22.47
N GLU A 868 -11.25 10.81 22.85
CA GLU A 868 -10.55 9.57 22.51
C GLU A 868 -10.62 9.29 21.00
N GLU A 869 -11.75 9.55 20.37
CA GLU A 869 -11.90 9.43 18.92
C GLU A 869 -10.94 10.38 18.19
N ALA A 870 -10.87 11.65 18.58
CA ALA A 870 -9.93 12.62 18.00
C ALA A 870 -8.46 12.21 18.21
N LYS A 871 -8.09 11.61 19.35
CA LYS A 871 -6.75 11.05 19.57
C LYS A 871 -6.43 9.88 18.65
N ASN A 872 -7.39 8.98 18.44
CA ASN A 872 -7.25 7.87 17.51
C ASN A 872 -7.04 8.38 16.08
N GLU A 873 -7.77 9.42 15.67
CA GLU A 873 -7.56 10.08 14.37
C GLU A 873 -6.14 10.69 14.25
N ILE A 874 -5.62 11.32 15.32
CA ILE A 874 -4.25 11.85 15.36
C ILE A 874 -3.22 10.73 15.19
N GLU A 875 -3.36 9.63 15.94
CA GLU A 875 -2.43 8.50 15.87
C GLU A 875 -2.46 7.84 14.49
N HIS A 876 -3.65 7.64 13.92
CA HIS A 876 -3.80 7.14 12.56
C HIS A 876 -3.12 8.05 11.54
N GLY A 877 -3.38 9.37 11.60
CA GLY A 877 -2.73 10.34 10.73
C GLY A 877 -1.20 10.35 10.85
N LYS A 878 -0.66 10.23 12.07
CA LYS A 878 0.80 10.15 12.31
C LYS A 878 1.42 8.89 11.69
N ASN A 879 0.75 7.75 11.80
CA ASN A 879 1.20 6.50 11.20
C ASN A 879 1.21 6.55 9.66
N GLU A 880 0.17 7.09 9.03
CA GLU A 880 0.15 7.26 7.56
C GLU A 880 1.21 8.25 7.09
N LEU A 881 1.41 9.36 7.81
CA LEU A 881 2.46 10.33 7.53
C LEU A 881 3.86 9.71 7.67
N GLU A 882 4.07 8.86 8.67
CA GLU A 882 5.33 8.14 8.88
C GLU A 882 5.61 7.19 7.71
N LYS A 883 4.62 6.42 7.24
CA LYS A 883 4.77 5.58 6.04
C LYS A 883 5.21 6.39 4.81
N LEU A 884 4.61 7.56 4.60
CA LEU A 884 4.93 8.46 3.49
C LEU A 884 6.32 9.12 3.62
N ARG A 885 6.83 9.31 4.85
CA ARG A 885 8.09 10.01 5.15
C ARG A 885 9.30 9.10 5.33
N VAL A 886 9.13 7.91 5.90
CA VAL A 886 10.25 7.00 6.23
C VAL A 886 10.89 6.45 4.97
N ASN A 887 10.10 6.14 3.94
CA ASN A 887 10.60 5.59 2.69
C ASN A 887 10.01 6.34 1.49
N PRO A 888 10.45 7.59 1.23
CA PRO A 888 9.91 8.39 0.13
C PRO A 888 10.18 7.76 -1.24
N GLU A 889 11.21 6.92 -1.32
CA GLU A 889 11.64 6.14 -2.47
C GLU A 889 10.57 5.10 -2.89
N LEU A 890 9.81 4.51 -1.96
CA LEU A 890 8.75 3.53 -2.31
C LEU A 890 7.66 4.13 -3.20
N TYR A 891 7.45 5.44 -3.11
CA TYR A 891 6.50 6.15 -3.96
C TYR A 891 7.15 6.76 -5.20
N ARG A 892 8.34 7.37 -5.02
CA ARG A 892 9.00 8.13 -6.08
C ARG A 892 9.67 7.23 -7.11
N ASP A 893 10.26 6.12 -6.68
CA ASP A 893 11.07 5.27 -7.53
C ASP A 893 10.22 4.57 -8.60
N PRO A 894 9.06 3.96 -8.28
CA PRO A 894 8.20 3.36 -9.32
C PRO A 894 7.75 4.37 -10.37
N LEU A 895 7.33 5.58 -9.95
CA LEU A 895 6.93 6.66 -10.87
C LEU A 895 8.09 7.13 -11.74
N THR A 896 9.31 7.18 -11.19
CA THR A 896 10.52 7.52 -11.96
C THR A 896 10.86 6.42 -12.97
N LEU A 897 10.68 5.14 -12.62
CA LEU A 897 10.88 4.01 -13.53
C LEU A 897 9.79 3.95 -14.62
N TYR A 898 8.55 4.32 -14.31
CA TYR A 898 7.50 4.52 -15.32
C TYR A 898 7.84 5.68 -16.27
N GLU A 899 8.49 6.74 -15.78
CA GLU A 899 9.03 7.79 -16.66
C GLU A 899 10.12 7.25 -17.59
N VAL A 900 11.03 6.39 -17.12
CA VAL A 900 12.02 5.71 -17.99
C VAL A 900 11.31 4.90 -19.08
N LYS A 901 10.29 4.10 -18.73
CA LYS A 901 9.52 3.31 -19.70
C LYS A 901 8.77 4.18 -20.71
N LEU A 902 8.20 5.30 -20.25
CA LEU A 902 7.55 6.25 -21.13
C LEU A 902 8.54 6.86 -22.13
N ARG A 903 9.71 7.32 -21.66
CA ARG A 903 10.77 7.84 -22.52
C ARG A 903 11.24 6.83 -23.54
N GLN A 904 11.39 5.57 -23.13
CA GLN A 904 11.73 4.48 -24.03
C GLN A 904 10.68 4.34 -25.14
N SER A 905 9.39 4.30 -24.79
CA SER A 905 8.29 4.22 -25.76
C SER A 905 8.24 5.42 -26.72
N GLU A 906 8.49 6.63 -26.22
CA GLU A 906 8.58 7.85 -27.03
C GLU A 906 9.70 7.72 -28.08
N TRP A 907 10.90 7.27 -27.67
CA TRP A 907 12.03 7.04 -28.58
C TRP A 907 11.76 5.93 -29.61
N MET A 908 11.10 4.84 -29.19
CA MET A 908 10.71 3.76 -30.11
C MET A 908 9.72 4.26 -31.16
N THR A 909 8.74 5.07 -30.74
CA THR A 909 7.71 5.62 -31.64
C THR A 909 8.31 6.60 -32.64
N ALA A 910 9.32 7.37 -32.25
CA ALA A 910 10.03 8.33 -33.10
C ALA A 910 11.02 7.69 -34.08
N ALA A 911 11.36 6.41 -33.91
CA ALA A 911 12.38 5.72 -34.71
C ALA A 911 11.98 5.57 -36.19
N GLY A 912 12.99 5.61 -37.08
CA GLY A 912 12.80 5.41 -38.53
C GLY A 912 12.15 6.57 -39.29
N ARG A 913 11.95 7.72 -38.64
CA ARG A 913 11.28 8.90 -39.22
C ARG A 913 12.24 10.00 -39.72
N GLY A 914 13.55 9.74 -39.70
CA GLY A 914 14.63 10.68 -40.02
C GLY A 914 15.16 10.60 -41.45
#